data_AF-A0A856ML03-F1
#
_entry.id   AF-A0A856ML03-F1
#
_cell.length_a   1.000
_cell.length_b   1.000
_cell.length_c   1.000
_cell.angle_alpha   90.00
_cell.angle_beta   90.00
_cell.angle_gamma   90.00
#
_symmetry.space_group_name_H-M   'P 1'
#
loop_
_entity.id
_entity.type
_entity.pdbx_description
1 polymer ?
#
loop_
_entity_poly.entity_id
_entity_poly.type
_entity_poly.pdbx_seq_one_letter_code
_entity_poly.pdbx_strand_id
1 'polypeptide(L)'
;MHLLSRLFFLTKTIVSFVAGMLSGLIQLASKFFRSIKIKKGTTIAALVMAAILAGHTVSAQVTAPPPLSQIKVPEPDNLGDFIKDKVTAIALGKSLFWDMQLGSDGIQSCASCHFHAGADSRSKNQINPGRINPDQIDITFNTGGSPNYQLTAGDYPFHKLSDPNNISSTVVSDSNDITGSQGVFRSEFVDIVPGSDKDKVTPKKDDVFNVNGTNVRRVTPRNTPSVINAVFNFRNFWDGLAQNTFNGVNPLGLRDSNAFVLKATSPRRLEDVRVSLNNSSLASQAVGPPLNSFETAFENTTVIAPFRVAQSDTNEDTVTVTDAQGRTVENNPNSQASQNSQSTTNTADSSRQQPSTSSPTPLKRFGRKLGKKLLALDPLAKQIVAYDDSVLGSLSRSSRYSSKPGLRKSYEALIRDAFKPEWWQSNVVIRVDPKTGDRTFINKPKNRLSTIEYTQMEYNFSLFFGLAVQAYESTLVSADTPFDQFLTGNTSALTSQQQQGWTVFQNKGLCIGCHAGSELTAASVSNVAQRKRIGRAPIPGNPAEDTGFFRIGVRPNNEDPGLGALDRSDKDDSGNPLGNPLSEVRLAQQGKFKQLLGEDPPTLNPPLSPSETVIADGAFKAPGLRNVELTAPYFHNGGQATLEQVVDFYSRGGDFGGLPVLNLKPEEKQQLVAFLKGLTDERVRKQKAPFDHPQLFVPNGHPGNQYSVTIDPKVKTNDGTTQATDSLLEIPAVGRNGGNPLRNFLATF
;
A
#
# COMPACT_ATOMS: atom_id res chain seq x y z
N MET A 1 -47.82 -39.54 -18.79
CA MET A 1 -48.43 -39.69 -17.45
C MET A 1 -47.75 -40.73 -16.54
N HIS A 2 -46.98 -41.71 -17.03
CA HIS A 2 -46.30 -42.70 -16.16
C HIS A 2 -44.95 -42.26 -15.54
N LEU A 3 -44.35 -41.14 -15.96
CA LEU A 3 -43.08 -40.64 -15.39
C LEU A 3 -43.30 -39.78 -14.13
N LEU A 4 -44.44 -39.08 -14.04
CA LEU A 4 -44.79 -38.21 -12.91
C LEU A 4 -45.23 -39.00 -11.66
N SER A 5 -45.80 -40.20 -11.81
CA SER A 5 -46.21 -41.02 -10.65
C SER A 5 -45.03 -41.70 -9.95
N ARG A 6 -43.93 -41.99 -10.66
CA ARG A 6 -42.70 -42.56 -10.07
C ARG A 6 -41.88 -41.52 -9.30
N LEU A 7 -41.90 -40.25 -9.72
CA LEU A 7 -41.21 -39.15 -9.02
C LEU A 7 -41.88 -38.79 -7.68
N PHE A 8 -43.21 -38.93 -7.58
CA PHE A 8 -43.97 -38.70 -6.35
C PHE A 8 -43.82 -39.82 -5.30
N PHE A 9 -43.57 -41.06 -5.73
CA PHE A 9 -43.30 -42.18 -4.83
C PHE A 9 -41.87 -42.14 -4.25
N LEU A 10 -40.89 -41.68 -5.04
CA LEU A 10 -39.50 -41.58 -4.59
C LEU A 10 -39.31 -40.45 -3.55
N THR A 11 -40.01 -39.33 -3.74
CA THR A 11 -39.96 -38.17 -2.82
C THR A 11 -40.67 -38.45 -1.48
N LYS A 12 -41.80 -39.17 -1.47
CA LYS A 12 -42.47 -39.58 -0.21
C LYS A 12 -41.63 -40.56 0.62
N THR A 13 -40.90 -41.47 -0.02
CA THR A 13 -40.08 -42.48 0.68
C THR A 13 -38.83 -41.86 1.33
N ILE A 14 -38.24 -40.84 0.69
CA ILE A 14 -37.08 -40.12 1.24
C ILE A 14 -37.50 -39.21 2.42
N VAL A 15 -38.65 -38.52 2.32
CA VAL A 15 -39.13 -37.64 3.40
C VAL A 15 -39.51 -38.43 4.65
N SER A 16 -40.11 -39.62 4.51
CA SER A 16 -40.40 -40.49 5.66
C SER A 16 -39.15 -41.14 6.28
N PHE A 17 -38.09 -41.38 5.49
CA PHE A 17 -36.82 -41.92 6.00
C PHE A 17 -36.02 -40.85 6.80
N VAL A 18 -36.01 -39.60 6.33
CA VAL A 18 -35.34 -38.48 7.01
C VAL A 18 -36.07 -38.07 8.29
N ALA A 19 -37.41 -38.10 8.31
CA ALA A 19 -38.20 -37.82 9.51
C ALA A 19 -38.02 -38.89 10.61
N GLY A 20 -37.82 -40.16 10.22
CA GLY A 20 -37.50 -41.26 11.13
C GLY A 20 -36.11 -41.15 11.77
N MET A 21 -35.08 -40.75 11.00
CA MET A 21 -33.73 -40.51 11.54
C MET A 21 -33.67 -39.33 12.51
N LEU A 22 -34.40 -38.24 12.21
CA LEU A 22 -34.43 -37.05 13.07
C LEU A 22 -35.10 -37.35 14.43
N SER A 23 -36.17 -38.15 14.43
CA SER A 23 -36.87 -38.58 15.65
C SER A 23 -36.02 -39.53 16.52
N GLY A 24 -35.23 -40.40 15.89
CA GLY A 24 -34.27 -41.28 16.58
C GLY A 24 -33.09 -40.53 17.21
N LEU A 25 -32.55 -39.51 16.52
CA LEU A 25 -31.47 -38.66 17.03
C LEU A 25 -31.90 -37.80 18.23
N ILE A 26 -33.14 -37.30 18.24
CA ILE A 26 -33.70 -36.52 19.35
C ILE A 26 -33.93 -37.39 20.60
N GLN A 27 -34.34 -38.66 20.44
CA GLN A 27 -34.47 -39.61 21.56
C GLN A 27 -33.12 -40.09 22.09
N LEU A 28 -32.09 -40.19 21.24
CA LEU A 28 -30.74 -40.54 21.67
C LEU A 28 -30.08 -39.39 22.43
N ALA A 29 -30.25 -38.15 21.97
CA ALA A 29 -29.77 -36.94 22.65
C ALA A 29 -30.46 -36.75 24.02
N SER A 30 -31.77 -36.95 24.11
CA SER A 30 -32.50 -36.76 25.38
C SER A 30 -32.13 -37.80 26.46
N LYS A 31 -31.72 -39.01 26.06
CA LYS A 31 -31.16 -40.02 26.99
C LYS A 31 -29.71 -39.72 27.38
N PHE A 32 -28.90 -39.16 26.47
CA PHE A 32 -27.51 -38.81 26.75
C PHE A 32 -27.37 -37.64 27.74
N PHE A 33 -28.29 -36.66 27.69
CA PHE A 33 -28.27 -35.47 28.56
C PHE A 33 -28.80 -35.69 29.99
N ARG A 34 -29.43 -36.83 30.29
CA ARG A 34 -29.92 -37.12 31.66
C ARG A 34 -28.88 -37.70 32.61
N SER A 35 -27.69 -38.09 32.14
CA SER A 35 -26.75 -38.88 32.96
C SER A 35 -25.41 -38.21 33.27
N ILE A 36 -25.22 -36.93 32.92
CA ILE A 36 -23.88 -36.30 32.97
C ILE A 36 -23.92 -34.95 33.70
N LYS A 37 -23.43 -34.93 34.96
CA LYS A 37 -23.06 -33.69 35.66
C LYS A 37 -21.67 -33.24 35.16
N ILE A 38 -21.61 -32.30 34.23
CA ILE A 38 -20.34 -31.68 33.77
C ILE A 38 -20.32 -30.18 34.06
N LYS A 39 -19.14 -29.68 34.48
CA LYS A 39 -18.84 -28.30 34.88
C LYS A 39 -19.00 -27.32 33.70
N LYS A 40 -19.48 -26.11 34.00
CA LYS A 40 -19.90 -25.03 33.08
C LYS A 40 -18.86 -24.54 32.03
N GLY A 41 -17.58 -24.94 32.12
CA GLY A 41 -16.52 -24.45 31.21
C GLY A 41 -16.38 -25.22 29.90
N THR A 42 -16.76 -26.50 29.85
CA THR A 42 -16.60 -27.36 28.66
C THR A 42 -17.76 -27.24 27.65
N THR A 43 -18.90 -26.68 28.06
CA THR A 43 -20.10 -26.56 27.22
C THR A 43 -19.96 -25.49 26.12
N ILE A 44 -19.18 -24.43 26.36
CA ILE A 44 -19.02 -23.34 25.39
C ILE A 44 -18.10 -23.74 24.23
N ALA A 45 -16.98 -24.44 24.50
CA ALA A 45 -16.06 -24.91 23.45
C ALA A 45 -16.73 -25.95 22.52
N ALA A 46 -17.55 -26.84 23.07
CA ALA A 46 -18.30 -27.82 22.29
C ALA A 46 -19.43 -27.19 21.45
N LEU A 47 -20.08 -26.13 21.95
CA LEU A 47 -21.09 -25.38 21.22
C LEU A 47 -20.50 -24.47 20.12
N VAL A 48 -19.29 -23.95 20.31
CA VAL A 48 -18.54 -23.23 19.26
C VAL A 48 -18.15 -24.20 18.13
N MET A 49 -17.64 -25.39 18.47
CA MET A 49 -17.37 -26.43 17.47
C MET A 49 -18.64 -26.91 16.76
N ALA A 50 -19.75 -27.07 17.48
CA ALA A 50 -21.02 -27.50 16.89
C ALA A 50 -21.71 -26.42 16.05
N ALA A 51 -21.58 -25.12 16.37
CA ALA A 51 -22.10 -24.03 15.53
C ALA A 51 -21.21 -23.81 14.29
N ILE A 52 -19.90 -24.01 14.40
CA ILE A 52 -18.98 -24.05 13.25
C ILE A 52 -19.29 -25.28 12.38
N LEU A 53 -19.52 -26.46 12.95
CA LEU A 53 -19.86 -27.67 12.20
C LEU A 53 -21.29 -27.64 11.62
N ALA A 54 -22.28 -27.08 12.33
CA ALA A 54 -23.66 -26.98 11.84
C ALA A 54 -23.83 -25.88 10.77
N GLY A 55 -22.99 -24.84 10.78
CA GLY A 55 -22.87 -23.88 9.68
C GLY A 55 -22.07 -24.41 8.47
N HIS A 56 -21.34 -25.52 8.64
CA HIS A 56 -20.50 -26.12 7.60
C HIS A 56 -20.89 -27.57 7.22
N THR A 57 -22.09 -28.05 7.60
CA THR A 57 -22.67 -29.26 6.98
C THR A 57 -23.42 -28.93 5.69
N VAL A 58 -22.83 -28.04 4.88
CA VAL A 58 -22.91 -28.19 3.44
C VAL A 58 -21.52 -28.62 3.03
N SER A 59 -21.35 -29.92 2.77
CA SER A 59 -20.32 -30.40 1.85
C SER A 59 -20.65 -29.85 0.45
N ALA A 60 -20.62 -28.53 0.32
CA ALA A 60 -20.40 -27.91 -0.97
C ALA A 60 -18.90 -28.13 -1.14
N GLN A 61 -18.51 -29.00 -2.06
CA GLN A 61 -17.23 -28.84 -2.72
C GLN A 61 -17.16 -27.36 -3.07
N VAL A 62 -16.37 -26.59 -2.33
CA VAL A 62 -16.03 -25.23 -2.74
C VAL A 62 -15.35 -25.44 -4.07
N THR A 63 -16.08 -25.16 -5.15
CA THR A 63 -15.58 -25.30 -6.51
C THR A 63 -14.28 -24.53 -6.53
N ALA A 64 -13.18 -25.21 -6.89
CA ALA A 64 -11.88 -24.58 -6.90
C ALA A 64 -11.98 -23.29 -7.75
N PRO A 65 -11.39 -22.17 -7.30
CA PRO A 65 -11.46 -20.94 -8.06
C PRO A 65 -10.80 -21.16 -9.44
N PRO A 66 -11.17 -20.39 -10.47
CA PRO A 66 -10.42 -20.42 -11.72
C PRO A 66 -8.94 -20.02 -11.48
N PRO A 67 -8.00 -20.40 -12.35
CA PRO A 67 -6.62 -19.91 -12.26
C PRO A 67 -6.56 -18.39 -12.40
N LEU A 68 -5.53 -17.74 -11.84
CA LEU A 68 -5.43 -16.27 -11.86
C LEU A 68 -5.38 -15.70 -13.29
N SER A 69 -4.88 -16.48 -14.26
CA SER A 69 -4.81 -16.10 -15.67
C SER A 69 -6.18 -15.86 -16.31
N GLN A 70 -7.27 -16.30 -15.68
CA GLN A 70 -8.64 -16.03 -16.12
C GLN A 70 -9.29 -14.83 -15.42
N ILE A 71 -8.63 -14.24 -14.42
CA ILE A 71 -9.12 -13.03 -13.76
C ILE A 71 -8.68 -11.81 -14.55
N LYS A 72 -9.67 -10.98 -14.93
CA LYS A 72 -9.39 -9.70 -15.58
C LYS A 72 -8.67 -8.77 -14.60
N VAL A 73 -7.55 -8.21 -15.03
CA VAL A 73 -6.86 -7.13 -14.30
C VAL A 73 -7.81 -5.92 -14.17
N PRO A 74 -8.08 -5.42 -12.94
CA PRO A 74 -8.90 -4.24 -12.74
C PRO A 74 -8.29 -3.01 -13.42
N GLU A 75 -9.12 -2.24 -14.13
CA GLU A 75 -8.71 -0.99 -14.78
C GLU A 75 -9.74 0.11 -14.50
N PRO A 76 -9.32 1.39 -14.47
CA PRO A 76 -10.25 2.51 -14.35
C PRO A 76 -11.12 2.65 -15.59
N ASP A 77 -12.41 2.92 -15.39
CA ASP A 77 -13.38 3.02 -16.51
C ASP A 77 -13.10 4.22 -17.42
N ASN A 78 -12.55 5.29 -16.86
CA ASN A 78 -12.20 6.54 -17.54
C ASN A 78 -10.69 6.71 -17.78
N LEU A 79 -9.91 5.62 -17.78
CA LEU A 79 -8.46 5.69 -18.01
C LEU A 79 -8.10 6.39 -19.34
N GLY A 80 -8.94 6.17 -20.36
CA GLY A 80 -8.83 6.75 -21.69
C GLY A 80 -8.99 8.27 -21.71
N ASP A 81 -9.42 8.93 -20.64
CA ASP A 81 -9.45 10.40 -20.52
C ASP A 81 -8.06 11.00 -20.26
N PHE A 82 -7.11 10.17 -19.83
CA PHE A 82 -5.78 10.61 -19.43
C PHE A 82 -4.70 10.00 -20.32
N ILE A 83 -4.73 8.68 -20.51
CA ILE A 83 -3.73 7.92 -21.26
C ILE A 83 -4.19 7.74 -22.70
N LYS A 84 -3.37 8.18 -23.65
CA LYS A 84 -3.56 7.92 -25.09
C LYS A 84 -2.70 6.77 -25.62
N ASP A 85 -1.57 6.47 -24.97
CA ASP A 85 -0.71 5.33 -25.29
C ASP A 85 -0.29 4.60 -24.01
N LYS A 86 -0.92 3.44 -23.78
CA LYS A 86 -0.68 2.59 -22.61
C LYS A 86 0.70 1.94 -22.64
N VAL A 87 1.25 1.62 -23.82
CA VAL A 87 2.59 1.01 -23.94
C VAL A 87 3.65 2.01 -23.48
N THR A 88 3.55 3.27 -23.92
CA THR A 88 4.45 4.31 -23.45
C THR A 88 4.22 4.65 -21.96
N ALA A 89 2.98 4.60 -21.47
CA ALA A 89 2.70 4.77 -20.04
C ALA A 89 3.35 3.68 -19.18
N ILE A 90 3.33 2.42 -19.62
CA ILE A 90 4.05 1.30 -18.97
C ILE A 90 5.56 1.55 -18.96
N ALA A 91 6.14 1.99 -20.08
CA ALA A 91 7.57 2.32 -20.15
C ALA A 91 7.94 3.48 -19.21
N LEU A 92 7.12 4.53 -19.15
CA LEU A 92 7.30 5.61 -18.19
C LEU A 92 7.21 5.10 -16.74
N GLY A 93 6.23 4.25 -16.45
CA GLY A 93 6.02 3.66 -15.13
C GLY A 93 7.20 2.84 -14.65
N LYS A 94 7.68 1.91 -15.50
CA LYS A 94 8.89 1.12 -15.22
C LYS A 94 10.10 2.02 -15.03
N SER A 95 10.24 3.07 -15.82
CA SER A 95 11.34 4.03 -15.67
C SER A 95 11.27 4.72 -14.31
N LEU A 96 10.11 5.25 -13.90
CA LEU A 96 9.93 5.96 -12.63
C LEU A 96 10.06 5.06 -11.39
N PHE A 97 9.52 3.84 -11.45
CA PHE A 97 9.56 2.88 -10.34
C PHE A 97 11.00 2.50 -9.96
N TRP A 98 11.86 2.34 -10.98
CA TRP A 98 13.23 1.90 -10.79
C TRP A 98 14.23 3.05 -10.64
N ASP A 99 13.92 4.29 -11.02
CA ASP A 99 14.92 5.36 -11.05
C ASP A 99 15.38 5.82 -9.65
N MET A 100 16.66 5.61 -9.34
CA MET A 100 17.29 6.06 -8.10
C MET A 100 17.30 7.59 -7.94
N GLN A 101 17.15 8.34 -9.03
CA GLN A 101 17.06 9.79 -9.02
C GLN A 101 15.72 10.29 -8.42
N LEU A 102 14.74 9.40 -8.21
CA LEU A 102 13.48 9.69 -7.52
C LEU A 102 13.73 10.21 -6.10
N GLY A 103 14.54 9.48 -5.33
CA GLY A 103 14.86 9.79 -3.95
C GLY A 103 15.50 11.17 -3.78
N SER A 104 15.20 11.85 -2.68
CA SER A 104 15.77 13.15 -2.38
C SER A 104 17.30 13.12 -2.23
N ASP A 105 17.87 11.97 -1.90
CA ASP A 105 19.31 11.72 -1.80
C ASP A 105 19.94 11.21 -3.11
N GLY A 106 19.13 11.01 -4.15
CA GLY A 106 19.52 10.41 -5.43
C GLY A 106 19.90 8.93 -5.33
N ILE A 107 19.54 8.22 -4.26
CA ILE A 107 19.87 6.80 -4.05
C ILE A 107 18.59 5.96 -3.98
N GLN A 108 17.57 6.46 -3.29
CA GLN A 108 16.34 5.70 -3.08
C GLN A 108 15.39 5.74 -4.29
N SER A 109 14.71 4.62 -4.55
CA SER A 109 13.63 4.46 -5.52
C SER A 109 12.52 3.59 -4.92
N CYS A 110 11.38 3.44 -5.61
CA CYS A 110 10.39 2.42 -5.22
C CYS A 110 11.03 1.02 -5.23
N ALA A 111 11.82 0.72 -6.27
CA ALA A 111 12.50 -0.56 -6.40
C ALA A 111 13.49 -0.86 -5.26
N SER A 112 14.06 0.14 -4.58
CA SER A 112 14.99 -0.07 -3.47
C SER A 112 14.40 -0.88 -2.31
N CYS A 113 13.08 -0.87 -2.16
CA CYS A 113 12.34 -1.67 -1.18
C CYS A 113 11.65 -2.90 -1.80
N HIS A 114 11.56 -2.98 -3.13
CA HIS A 114 10.71 -3.96 -3.84
C HIS A 114 11.47 -4.83 -4.86
N PHE A 115 12.80 -4.89 -4.78
CA PHE A 115 13.64 -5.53 -5.81
C PHE A 115 13.59 -7.08 -5.79
N HIS A 116 13.24 -7.71 -4.66
CA HIS A 116 13.24 -9.18 -4.53
C HIS A 116 11.80 -9.70 -4.49
N ALA A 117 11.33 -10.28 -5.61
CA ALA A 117 9.93 -10.73 -5.76
C ALA A 117 8.88 -9.67 -5.35
N GLY A 118 9.20 -8.40 -5.58
CA GLY A 118 8.36 -7.26 -5.19
C GLY A 118 8.47 -6.84 -3.73
N ALA A 119 9.35 -7.43 -2.92
CA ALA A 119 9.53 -7.18 -1.49
C ALA A 119 11.00 -6.89 -1.14
N ASP A 120 11.29 -6.73 0.15
CA ASP A 120 12.62 -6.48 0.69
C ASP A 120 13.16 -7.71 1.43
N SER A 121 14.25 -8.27 0.92
CA SER A 121 14.87 -9.46 1.50
C SER A 121 16.16 -9.14 2.28
N ARG A 122 16.46 -7.87 2.54
CA ARG A 122 17.66 -7.46 3.29
C ARG A 122 17.51 -7.78 4.77
N SER A 123 18.64 -7.87 5.48
CA SER A 123 18.70 -8.15 6.92
C SER A 123 19.64 -7.22 7.71
N LYS A 124 20.42 -6.38 7.02
CA LYS A 124 21.29 -5.38 7.63
C LYS A 124 20.59 -4.03 7.71
N ASN A 125 20.60 -3.40 8.89
CA ASN A 125 19.96 -2.11 9.16
C ASN A 125 18.47 -2.08 8.77
N GLN A 126 17.71 -3.12 9.14
CA GLN A 126 16.29 -3.26 8.77
C GLN A 126 15.34 -3.13 9.97
N ILE A 127 15.81 -2.70 11.15
CA ILE A 127 14.94 -2.60 12.34
C ILE A 127 14.44 -1.16 12.51
N ASN A 128 13.13 -1.05 12.76
CA ASN A 128 12.46 0.16 13.23
C ASN A 128 11.84 -0.14 14.61
N PRO A 129 12.10 0.68 15.65
CA PRO A 129 11.47 0.51 16.94
C PRO A 129 9.99 0.90 16.80
N GLY A 130 9.09 -0.03 17.13
CA GLY A 130 7.68 0.09 16.81
C GLY A 130 6.95 1.15 17.63
N ARG A 131 5.91 0.72 18.35
CA ARG A 131 5.08 1.62 19.16
C ARG A 131 4.84 0.99 20.52
N ILE A 132 4.71 1.85 21.52
CA ILE A 132 4.29 1.47 22.88
C ILE A 132 2.77 1.54 22.98
N ASN A 133 2.17 2.52 22.31
CA ASN A 133 0.72 2.72 22.22
C ASN A 133 0.40 3.62 20.99
N PRO A 134 -0.87 3.94 20.68
CA PRO A 134 -1.21 4.66 19.45
C PRO A 134 -0.64 6.08 19.40
N ASP A 135 -0.43 6.71 20.56
CA ASP A 135 0.08 8.08 20.70
C ASP A 135 1.61 8.14 20.94
N GLN A 136 2.27 6.99 21.18
CA GLN A 136 3.69 6.95 21.57
C GLN A 136 4.49 5.97 20.71
N ILE A 137 5.42 6.53 19.93
CA ILE A 137 6.46 5.80 19.20
C ILE A 137 7.47 5.22 20.20
N ASP A 138 7.93 4.00 19.97
CA ASP A 138 9.06 3.44 20.70
C ASP A 138 10.36 3.96 20.10
N ILE A 139 11.33 4.30 20.94
CA ILE A 139 12.66 4.76 20.52
C ILE A 139 13.75 3.76 20.91
N THR A 140 13.36 2.65 21.55
CA THR A 140 14.26 1.59 22.00
C THR A 140 14.23 0.46 20.99
N PHE A 141 15.40 -0.01 20.57
CA PHE A 141 15.53 -1.18 19.70
C PHE A 141 15.57 -2.43 20.57
N ASN A 142 14.50 -3.22 20.58
CA ASN A 142 14.41 -4.44 21.38
C ASN A 142 15.23 -5.59 20.77
N THR A 143 15.35 -5.60 19.45
CA THR A 143 16.11 -6.55 18.65
C THR A 143 17.45 -5.93 18.26
N GLY A 144 18.57 -6.57 18.63
CA GLY A 144 19.92 -6.09 18.31
C GLY A 144 20.40 -4.86 19.08
N GLY A 145 19.50 -4.11 19.74
CA GLY A 145 19.81 -3.03 20.69
C GLY A 145 20.14 -1.66 20.07
N SER A 146 20.35 -1.57 18.75
CA SER A 146 20.71 -0.32 18.06
C SER A 146 20.55 -0.48 16.53
N PRO A 147 20.37 0.62 15.77
CA PRO A 147 20.39 0.60 14.31
C PRO A 147 21.65 -0.04 13.71
N ASN A 148 21.64 -0.31 12.41
CA ASN A 148 22.74 -0.97 11.68
C ASN A 148 23.09 -2.38 12.19
N TYR A 149 22.23 -2.99 13.01
CA TYR A 149 22.33 -4.40 13.37
C TYR A 149 22.17 -5.32 12.15
N GLN A 150 22.84 -6.47 12.20
CA GLN A 150 22.69 -7.56 11.22
C GLN A 150 21.78 -8.61 11.83
N LEU A 151 20.55 -8.71 11.33
CA LEU A 151 19.61 -9.71 11.80
C LEU A 151 20.11 -11.12 11.52
N THR A 152 19.77 -12.03 12.43
CA THR A 152 20.10 -13.46 12.42
C THR A 152 18.83 -14.29 12.54
N ALA A 153 18.89 -15.58 12.20
CA ALA A 153 17.76 -16.48 12.41
C ALA A 153 17.32 -16.58 13.90
N GLY A 154 18.25 -16.32 14.84
CA GLY A 154 18.00 -16.39 16.28
C GLY A 154 17.12 -15.26 16.83
N ASP A 155 17.03 -14.15 16.11
CA ASP A 155 16.19 -12.99 16.44
C ASP A 155 14.70 -13.26 16.19
N TYR A 156 14.38 -14.35 15.48
CA TYR A 156 13.02 -14.72 15.11
C TYR A 156 12.51 -15.93 15.91
N PRO A 157 11.19 -16.00 16.16
CA PRO A 157 10.20 -14.93 15.93
C PRO A 157 10.35 -13.78 16.95
N PHE A 158 9.86 -12.58 16.60
CA PHE A 158 9.88 -11.43 17.52
C PHE A 158 9.06 -11.66 18.79
N HIS A 159 7.98 -12.45 18.70
CA HIS A 159 7.28 -12.99 19.85
C HIS A 159 7.58 -14.48 19.99
N LYS A 160 8.48 -14.82 20.91
CA LYS A 160 8.98 -16.19 21.08
C LYS A 160 8.36 -16.84 22.30
N LEU A 161 7.72 -17.98 22.07
CA LEU A 161 7.09 -18.81 23.09
C LEU A 161 7.98 -20.03 23.41
N SER A 162 7.89 -20.54 24.64
CA SER A 162 8.60 -21.76 25.05
C SER A 162 8.04 -23.00 24.36
N ASP A 163 6.74 -23.01 24.04
CA ASP A 163 6.11 -23.94 23.10
C ASP A 163 5.45 -23.15 21.96
N PRO A 164 5.98 -23.20 20.72
CA PRO A 164 5.45 -22.44 19.58
C PRO A 164 4.02 -22.86 19.17
N ASN A 165 3.49 -23.95 19.72
CA ASN A 165 2.14 -24.44 19.43
C ASN A 165 1.09 -23.97 20.44
N ASN A 166 1.52 -23.37 21.55
CA ASN A 166 0.65 -23.03 22.66
C ASN A 166 0.79 -21.55 23.03
N ILE A 167 -0.20 -20.75 22.65
CA ILE A 167 -0.29 -19.32 22.96
C ILE A 167 -0.24 -19.00 24.46
N SER A 168 -0.60 -19.96 25.32
CA SER A 168 -0.54 -19.80 26.78
C SER A 168 0.78 -20.25 27.41
N SER A 169 1.76 -20.67 26.61
CA SER A 169 3.09 -21.02 27.11
C SER A 169 3.90 -19.78 27.47
N THR A 170 5.01 -19.98 28.19
CA THR A 170 5.86 -18.87 28.66
C THR A 170 6.45 -18.10 27.50
N VAL A 171 6.34 -16.77 27.52
CA VAL A 171 7.05 -15.87 26.61
C VAL A 171 8.54 -15.88 26.97
N VAL A 172 9.37 -16.33 26.03
CA VAL A 172 10.84 -16.39 26.14
C VAL A 172 11.45 -15.03 25.79
N SER A 173 10.92 -14.37 24.77
CA SER A 173 11.29 -13.02 24.36
C SER A 173 10.13 -12.34 23.62
N ASP A 174 10.02 -11.03 23.75
CA ASP A 174 9.03 -10.22 23.04
C ASP A 174 9.67 -8.93 22.52
N SER A 175 9.37 -8.60 21.28
CA SER A 175 9.81 -7.38 20.61
C SER A 175 8.65 -6.77 19.83
N ASN A 176 8.43 -5.48 20.01
CA ASN A 176 7.52 -4.66 19.21
C ASN A 176 8.23 -4.04 17.99
N ASP A 177 9.50 -4.36 17.78
CA ASP A 177 10.26 -3.91 16.62
C ASP A 177 9.62 -4.40 15.32
N ILE A 178 9.98 -3.70 14.24
CA ILE A 178 9.51 -3.96 12.89
C ILE A 178 10.71 -4.15 11.99
N THR A 179 10.73 -5.27 11.26
CA THR A 179 11.63 -5.42 10.12
C THR A 179 11.02 -4.67 8.93
N GLY A 180 11.63 -3.56 8.54
CA GLY A 180 11.20 -2.69 7.45
C GLY A 180 12.35 -2.33 6.52
N SER A 181 12.09 -1.52 5.50
CA SER A 181 13.06 -1.15 4.48
C SER A 181 13.86 0.09 4.85
N GLN A 182 15.15 0.10 4.50
CA GLN A 182 15.97 1.32 4.60
C GLN A 182 15.51 2.36 3.59
N GLY A 183 15.29 3.59 4.07
CA GLY A 183 15.06 4.77 3.27
C GLY A 183 16.17 5.81 3.41
N VAL A 184 15.80 7.07 3.62
CA VAL A 184 16.76 8.19 3.65
C VAL A 184 17.24 8.52 5.07
N PHE A 185 18.41 9.16 5.17
CA PHE A 185 18.85 9.81 6.41
C PHE A 185 17.87 10.90 6.83
N ARG A 186 17.83 11.23 8.13
CA ARG A 186 17.06 12.38 8.60
C ARG A 186 17.65 13.69 8.09
N SER A 187 16.83 14.44 7.36
CA SER A 187 17.16 15.78 6.86
C SER A 187 15.88 16.55 6.62
N GLU A 188 15.99 17.87 6.64
CA GLU A 188 14.93 18.81 6.26
C GLU A 188 15.11 19.22 4.79
N PHE A 189 14.03 19.13 4.02
CA PHE A 189 13.99 19.60 2.64
C PHE A 189 14.01 21.14 2.59
N VAL A 190 14.97 21.70 1.83
CA VAL A 190 15.06 23.16 1.59
C VAL A 190 14.47 23.50 0.23
N ASP A 191 15.01 22.92 -0.84
CA ASP A 191 14.53 23.09 -2.22
C ASP A 191 15.09 21.97 -3.12
N ILE A 192 14.72 21.94 -4.39
CA ILE A 192 15.45 21.17 -5.40
C ILE A 192 16.69 21.95 -5.88
N VAL A 193 17.69 21.24 -6.40
CA VAL A 193 18.79 21.86 -7.15
C VAL A 193 18.53 21.61 -8.64
N PRO A 194 18.30 22.63 -9.48
CA PRO A 194 17.97 22.43 -10.88
C PRO A 194 19.03 21.60 -11.63
N GLY A 195 18.62 20.46 -12.22
CA GLY A 195 19.51 19.55 -12.96
C GLY A 195 20.34 18.60 -12.07
N SER A 196 20.05 18.53 -10.78
CA SER A 196 20.66 17.60 -9.83
C SER A 196 19.71 16.43 -9.52
N ASP A 197 20.26 15.24 -9.30
CA ASP A 197 19.52 14.09 -8.75
C ASP A 197 19.23 14.23 -7.25
N LYS A 198 19.99 15.08 -6.56
CA LYS A 198 19.86 15.39 -5.13
C LYS A 198 19.10 16.69 -4.88
N ASP A 199 18.24 16.65 -3.88
CA ASP A 199 17.58 17.82 -3.31
C ASP A 199 18.57 18.65 -2.48
N LYS A 200 18.32 19.96 -2.35
CA LYS A 200 18.99 20.84 -1.39
C LYS A 200 18.36 20.64 -0.01
N VAL A 201 19.21 20.39 0.98
CA VAL A 201 18.74 19.96 2.31
C VAL A 201 19.53 20.58 3.44
N THR A 202 18.97 20.47 4.63
CA THR A 202 19.68 20.66 5.90
C THR A 202 19.65 19.33 6.66
N PRO A 203 20.79 18.63 6.80
CA PRO A 203 20.86 17.45 7.65
C PRO A 203 20.39 17.76 9.08
N LYS A 204 19.71 16.81 9.71
CA LYS A 204 19.22 16.94 11.09
C LYS A 204 19.70 15.75 11.90
N LYS A 205 20.12 15.98 13.13
CA LYS A 205 20.39 14.90 14.09
C LYS A 205 19.18 13.98 14.21
N ASP A 206 19.40 12.66 14.18
CA ASP A 206 18.37 11.67 14.42
C ASP A 206 18.56 11.06 15.81
N ASP A 207 17.55 11.15 16.67
CA ASP A 207 17.64 10.64 18.04
C ASP A 207 17.38 9.12 18.12
N VAL A 208 16.82 8.53 17.06
CA VAL A 208 16.48 7.10 16.98
C VAL A 208 17.47 6.37 16.06
N PHE A 209 17.63 6.86 14.84
CA PHE A 209 18.47 6.23 13.82
C PHE A 209 19.89 6.81 13.82
N ASN A 210 20.61 6.60 14.92
CA ASN A 210 22.03 6.94 15.03
C ASN A 210 22.83 5.84 15.74
N VAL A 211 24.13 5.77 15.44
CA VAL A 211 25.10 4.94 16.16
C VAL A 211 26.17 5.89 16.71
N ASN A 212 26.24 6.01 18.05
CA ASN A 212 27.14 6.92 18.76
C ASN A 212 27.07 8.37 18.22
N GLY A 213 25.86 8.89 17.99
CA GLY A 213 25.64 10.24 17.49
C GLY A 213 25.88 10.44 16.00
N THR A 214 26.27 9.40 15.25
CA THR A 214 26.34 9.43 13.78
C THR A 214 25.04 8.89 13.21
N ASN A 215 24.34 9.69 12.41
CA ASN A 215 23.10 9.25 11.79
C ASN A 215 23.32 8.07 10.84
N VAL A 216 22.41 7.10 10.87
CA VAL A 216 22.29 6.03 9.88
C VAL A 216 21.00 6.23 9.07
N ARG A 217 20.79 5.41 8.03
CA ARG A 217 19.53 5.45 7.27
C ARG A 217 18.36 5.05 8.16
N ARG A 218 17.25 5.78 8.04
CA ARG A 218 15.98 5.44 8.70
C ARG A 218 15.37 4.21 8.07
N VAL A 219 14.62 3.47 8.87
CA VAL A 219 13.91 2.25 8.44
C VAL A 219 12.41 2.48 8.50
N THR A 220 11.65 1.98 7.53
CA THR A 220 10.19 2.14 7.50
C THR A 220 9.50 1.47 8.69
N PRO A 221 8.40 2.03 9.23
CA PRO A 221 7.66 1.45 10.36
C PRO A 221 6.70 0.31 9.94
N ARG A 222 6.93 -0.29 8.77
CA ARG A 222 6.18 -1.43 8.23
C ARG A 222 7.11 -2.27 7.37
N ASN A 223 6.89 -3.58 7.42
CA ASN A 223 7.49 -4.52 6.49
C ASN A 223 6.89 -4.32 5.09
N THR A 224 7.75 -4.35 4.09
CA THR A 224 7.40 -4.01 2.71
C THR A 224 6.61 -5.16 2.06
N PRO A 225 5.34 -4.94 1.66
CA PRO A 225 4.56 -5.96 0.97
C PRO A 225 5.03 -6.14 -0.48
N SER A 226 4.72 -7.30 -1.07
CA SER A 226 4.99 -7.51 -2.49
C SER A 226 4.13 -6.62 -3.39
N VAL A 227 4.73 -6.02 -4.42
CA VAL A 227 4.02 -5.32 -5.51
C VAL A 227 3.49 -6.25 -6.60
N ILE A 228 3.90 -7.52 -6.61
CA ILE A 228 3.42 -8.51 -7.59
C ILE A 228 1.97 -8.87 -7.27
N ASN A 229 1.11 -8.87 -8.30
CA ASN A 229 -0.35 -9.01 -8.19
C ASN A 229 -1.05 -7.90 -7.38
N ALA A 230 -0.36 -6.82 -6.98
CA ALA A 230 -0.95 -5.75 -6.17
C ALA A 230 -2.10 -5.01 -6.88
N VAL A 231 -2.16 -5.08 -8.22
CA VAL A 231 -3.27 -4.55 -9.04
C VAL A 231 -4.63 -5.13 -8.66
N PHE A 232 -4.67 -6.33 -8.09
CA PHE A 232 -5.92 -6.94 -7.67
C PHE A 232 -6.43 -6.41 -6.33
N ASN A 233 -5.61 -5.72 -5.52
CA ASN A 233 -6.02 -5.21 -4.22
C ASN A 233 -6.94 -3.98 -4.36
N PHE A 234 -8.03 -3.95 -3.58
CA PHE A 234 -8.91 -2.80 -3.52
C PHE A 234 -8.27 -1.59 -2.81
N ARG A 235 -7.48 -1.83 -1.75
CA ARG A 235 -6.62 -0.83 -1.07
C ARG A 235 -5.23 -1.45 -0.89
N ASN A 236 -4.14 -0.72 -1.14
CA ASN A 236 -2.82 -1.36 -1.25
C ASN A 236 -1.97 -1.35 0.02
N PHE A 237 -2.07 -0.34 0.87
CA PHE A 237 -1.29 -0.32 2.12
C PHE A 237 -1.87 -1.28 3.17
N TRP A 238 -1.00 -1.78 4.05
CA TRP A 238 -1.34 -2.74 5.11
C TRP A 238 -2.50 -2.26 5.99
N ASP A 239 -2.49 -0.98 6.33
CA ASP A 239 -3.43 -0.29 7.22
C ASP A 239 -4.70 0.21 6.52
N GLY A 240 -4.82 0.03 5.20
CA GLY A 240 -5.99 0.45 4.43
C GLY A 240 -5.92 1.87 3.87
N LEU A 241 -4.74 2.51 3.88
CA LEU A 241 -4.44 3.65 3.01
C LEU A 241 -4.23 3.21 1.54
N ALA A 242 -3.93 4.18 0.66
CA ALA A 242 -3.89 4.02 -0.80
C ALA A 242 -5.25 3.60 -1.38
N GLN A 243 -6.16 4.57 -1.42
CA GLN A 243 -7.57 4.38 -1.78
C GLN A 243 -7.78 3.84 -3.19
N ASN A 244 -8.83 3.02 -3.37
CA ASN A 244 -9.24 2.50 -4.68
C ASN A 244 -9.52 3.60 -5.72
N THR A 245 -10.00 4.76 -5.25
CA THR A 245 -10.25 5.92 -6.11
C THR A 245 -9.07 6.89 -6.03
N PHE A 246 -8.31 7.01 -7.11
CA PHE A 246 -7.19 7.95 -7.18
C PHE A 246 -7.65 9.35 -7.56
N ASN A 247 -7.10 10.35 -6.87
CA ASN A 247 -7.45 11.77 -7.02
C ASN A 247 -6.44 12.58 -7.88
N GLY A 248 -5.47 11.91 -8.52
CA GLY A 248 -4.44 12.54 -9.34
C GLY A 248 -3.24 13.11 -8.56
N VAL A 249 -3.27 13.07 -7.22
CA VAL A 249 -2.41 13.93 -6.40
C VAL A 249 -1.74 13.18 -5.24
N ASN A 250 -2.51 12.42 -4.45
CA ASN A 250 -2.04 11.80 -3.21
C ASN A 250 -2.79 10.48 -2.87
N PRO A 251 -2.33 9.72 -1.87
CA PRO A 251 -2.89 8.40 -1.54
C PRO A 251 -4.30 8.41 -0.90
N LEU A 252 -4.80 9.58 -0.47
CA LEU A 252 -6.06 9.71 0.28
C LEU A 252 -7.31 9.63 -0.61
N GLY A 253 -7.15 9.68 -1.94
CA GLY A 253 -8.27 9.62 -2.87
C GLY A 253 -9.29 10.73 -2.60
N LEU A 254 -10.59 10.39 -2.65
CA LEU A 254 -11.68 11.35 -2.41
C LEU A 254 -11.73 11.90 -0.98
N ARG A 255 -10.97 11.31 -0.04
CA ARG A 255 -10.88 11.79 1.35
C ARG A 255 -10.14 13.13 1.44
N ASP A 256 -9.34 13.47 0.43
CA ASP A 256 -8.78 14.82 0.25
C ASP A 256 -9.64 15.66 -0.69
N SER A 257 -10.48 16.51 -0.11
CA SER A 257 -11.32 17.44 -0.86
C SER A 257 -10.53 18.61 -1.48
N ASN A 258 -9.24 18.74 -1.25
CA ASN A 258 -8.39 19.78 -1.85
C ASN A 258 -7.51 19.24 -2.99
N ALA A 259 -7.63 17.96 -3.35
CA ALA A 259 -6.91 17.38 -4.47
C ALA A 259 -7.53 17.81 -5.81
N PHE A 260 -6.73 18.50 -6.63
CA PHE A 260 -7.07 18.87 -8.01
C PHE A 260 -5.80 18.88 -8.87
N VAL A 261 -6.00 18.72 -10.17
CA VAL A 261 -4.97 18.86 -11.21
C VAL A 261 -5.39 19.97 -12.18
N LEU A 262 -4.47 20.44 -13.03
CA LEU A 262 -4.76 21.48 -14.00
C LEU A 262 -5.09 20.90 -15.37
N LYS A 263 -6.22 21.27 -15.95
CA LYS A 263 -6.59 20.95 -17.34
C LYS A 263 -6.45 22.19 -18.22
N ALA A 264 -5.82 22.05 -19.37
CA ALA A 264 -5.74 23.09 -20.39
C ALA A 264 -6.97 22.99 -21.30
N THR A 265 -7.84 24.00 -21.23
CA THR A 265 -8.97 24.16 -22.17
C THR A 265 -8.53 24.88 -23.45
N SER A 266 -7.43 25.63 -23.37
CA SER A 266 -6.66 26.14 -24.49
C SER A 266 -5.20 26.36 -24.04
N PRO A 267 -4.25 26.64 -24.94
CA PRO A 267 -2.86 26.90 -24.56
C PRO A 267 -2.67 28.08 -23.57
N ARG A 268 -3.67 28.94 -23.38
CA ARG A 268 -3.63 30.09 -22.45
C ARG A 268 -4.70 30.04 -21.35
N ARG A 269 -5.44 28.92 -21.22
CA ARG A 269 -6.51 28.79 -20.23
C ARG A 269 -6.38 27.48 -19.47
N LEU A 270 -6.38 27.58 -18.15
CA LEU A 270 -6.28 26.45 -17.23
C LEU A 270 -7.53 26.40 -16.34
N GLU A 271 -7.91 25.19 -15.97
CA GLU A 271 -9.02 24.89 -15.07
C GLU A 271 -8.56 23.90 -14.00
N ASP A 272 -8.92 24.15 -12.75
CA ASP A 272 -8.76 23.16 -11.69
C ASP A 272 -9.81 22.05 -11.88
N VAL A 273 -9.34 20.81 -12.07
CA VAL A 273 -10.20 19.65 -12.25
C VAL A 273 -9.95 18.64 -11.14
N ARG A 274 -11.03 18.21 -10.49
CA ARG A 274 -11.00 17.06 -9.57
C ARG A 274 -10.93 15.78 -10.38
N VAL A 275 -9.95 14.95 -10.06
CA VAL A 275 -9.77 13.64 -10.69
C VAL A 275 -10.40 12.57 -9.80
N SER A 276 -11.04 11.59 -10.44
CA SER A 276 -11.59 10.41 -9.80
C SER A 276 -11.44 9.24 -10.76
N LEU A 277 -10.49 8.34 -10.47
CA LEU A 277 -10.30 7.08 -11.19
C LEU A 277 -10.50 5.94 -10.22
N ASN A 278 -11.53 5.11 -10.44
CA ASN A 278 -11.73 3.86 -9.69
C ASN A 278 -10.68 2.80 -10.09
N ASN A 279 -10.54 1.73 -9.31
CA ASN A 279 -9.58 0.66 -9.58
C ASN A 279 -8.14 1.18 -9.75
N SER A 280 -7.80 2.21 -8.96
CA SER A 280 -6.53 2.94 -9.01
C SER A 280 -5.83 3.01 -7.65
N SER A 281 -6.00 1.97 -6.82
CA SER A 281 -5.26 1.83 -5.56
C SER A 281 -3.74 1.82 -5.77
N LEU A 282 -3.25 1.30 -6.90
CA LEU A 282 -1.83 1.37 -7.28
C LEU A 282 -1.36 2.81 -7.55
N ALA A 283 -2.13 3.62 -8.28
CA ALA A 283 -1.77 5.02 -8.50
C ALA A 283 -1.77 5.82 -7.18
N SER A 284 -2.74 5.57 -6.31
CA SER A 284 -2.79 6.12 -4.95
C SER A 284 -1.56 5.70 -4.13
N GLN A 285 -1.17 4.43 -4.20
CA GLN A 285 0.01 3.88 -3.51
C GLN A 285 1.29 4.56 -4.01
N ALA A 286 1.48 4.62 -5.33
CA ALA A 286 2.71 5.06 -5.97
C ALA A 286 3.12 6.49 -5.56
N VAL A 287 2.16 7.39 -5.38
CA VAL A 287 2.43 8.79 -5.01
C VAL A 287 2.72 9.01 -3.52
N GLY A 288 2.59 7.99 -2.68
CA GLY A 288 2.86 8.06 -1.23
C GLY A 288 4.36 8.12 -0.88
N PRO A 289 5.17 7.12 -1.28
CA PRO A 289 6.60 7.06 -0.94
C PRO A 289 7.42 8.31 -1.33
N PRO A 290 7.16 8.98 -2.48
CA PRO A 290 7.82 10.25 -2.84
C PRO A 290 7.50 11.43 -1.91
N LEU A 291 6.59 11.26 -0.95
CA LEU A 291 6.22 12.27 0.06
C LEU A 291 6.60 11.83 1.48
N ASN A 292 7.07 10.59 1.68
CA ASN A 292 7.34 10.03 2.99
C ASN A 292 8.80 10.23 3.40
N SER A 293 8.99 10.82 4.59
CA SER A 293 10.31 11.12 5.15
C SER A 293 11.14 9.88 5.49
N PHE A 294 10.50 8.74 5.72
CA PHE A 294 11.20 7.48 5.99
C PHE A 294 11.63 6.76 4.72
N GLU A 295 11.01 7.03 3.57
CA GLU A 295 11.17 6.19 2.38
C GLU A 295 12.12 6.84 1.36
N THR A 296 11.66 7.91 0.68
CA THR A 296 12.39 8.54 -0.43
C THR A 296 12.45 10.06 -0.35
N ALA A 297 11.70 10.69 0.55
CA ALA A 297 11.64 12.14 0.71
C ALA A 297 12.35 12.59 1.98
N PHE A 298 12.77 13.86 2.04
CA PHE A 298 13.18 14.49 3.29
C PHE A 298 12.01 15.18 4.00
N GLU A 299 12.18 15.47 5.29
CA GLU A 299 11.14 16.06 6.14
C GLU A 299 10.71 17.43 5.62
N ASN A 300 9.42 17.72 5.82
CA ASN A 300 8.76 18.86 5.22
C ASN A 300 7.80 19.53 6.20
N THR A 301 8.38 20.35 7.09
CA THR A 301 7.78 20.81 8.35
C THR A 301 6.93 22.09 8.25
N THR A 302 6.71 22.64 7.06
CA THR A 302 6.04 23.95 6.91
C THR A 302 4.58 23.81 6.50
N VAL A 303 3.72 24.42 7.33
CA VAL A 303 2.28 24.52 7.12
C VAL A 303 1.96 25.67 6.14
N ILE A 304 1.53 25.29 4.94
CA ILE A 304 1.01 26.08 3.84
C ILE A 304 -0.55 26.00 3.78
N ALA A 305 -1.24 27.13 3.90
CA ALA A 305 -2.71 27.24 3.87
C ALA A 305 -3.31 26.75 2.52
N PRO A 306 -4.64 26.54 2.41
CA PRO A 306 -5.21 25.95 1.20
C PRO A 306 -5.02 26.88 0.00
N PHE A 307 -4.61 26.28 -1.12
CA PHE A 307 -4.29 26.94 -2.38
C PHE A 307 -5.41 27.88 -2.85
N ARG A 308 -5.17 29.20 -2.81
CA ARG A 308 -6.04 30.18 -3.46
C ARG A 308 -5.40 30.63 -4.78
N VAL A 309 -6.24 30.98 -5.74
CA VAL A 309 -5.80 31.73 -6.91
C VAL A 309 -5.75 33.20 -6.50
N ALA A 310 -4.55 33.78 -6.45
CA ALA A 310 -4.34 35.19 -6.15
C ALA A 310 -4.31 36.01 -7.45
N GLN A 311 -4.67 37.30 -7.36
CA GLN A 311 -4.47 38.25 -8.46
C GLN A 311 -2.96 38.53 -8.64
N SER A 312 -2.54 38.71 -9.89
CA SER A 312 -1.16 38.94 -10.30
C SER A 312 -0.74 40.37 -9.99
N ASP A 313 0.49 40.53 -9.53
CA ASP A 313 1.12 41.84 -9.29
C ASP A 313 1.69 42.46 -10.58
N THR A 314 1.49 41.82 -11.75
CA THR A 314 2.06 42.26 -13.04
C THR A 314 0.99 42.64 -14.07
N ASN A 315 1.24 43.72 -14.82
CA ASN A 315 0.34 44.26 -15.87
C ASN A 315 0.41 43.48 -17.20
N GLU A 316 1.05 42.31 -17.24
CA GLU A 316 1.28 41.55 -18.48
C GLU A 316 0.21 40.46 -18.66
N ASP A 317 -0.73 40.72 -19.58
CA ASP A 317 -1.73 39.83 -20.19
C ASP A 317 -2.61 38.97 -19.26
N THR A 318 -3.93 39.21 -19.35
CA THR A 318 -4.96 38.52 -18.57
C THR A 318 -4.97 37.00 -18.82
N VAL A 319 -4.67 36.22 -17.78
CA VAL A 319 -4.90 34.76 -17.77
C VAL A 319 -6.18 34.49 -17.00
N THR A 320 -7.08 33.71 -17.61
CA THR A 320 -8.33 33.27 -16.98
C THR A 320 -8.14 31.89 -16.37
N VAL A 321 -8.38 31.77 -15.07
CA VAL A 321 -8.38 30.47 -14.37
C VAL A 321 -9.71 30.28 -13.67
N THR A 322 -10.32 29.11 -13.88
CA THR A 322 -11.47 28.68 -13.07
C THR A 322 -10.95 27.82 -11.93
N ASP A 323 -11.17 28.26 -10.70
CA ASP A 323 -10.77 27.52 -9.50
C ASP A 323 -11.71 26.32 -9.23
N ALA A 324 -11.33 25.48 -8.27
CA ALA A 324 -12.09 24.29 -7.88
C ALA A 324 -13.50 24.58 -7.33
N GLN A 325 -13.85 25.84 -7.06
CA GLN A 325 -15.17 26.29 -6.64
C GLN A 325 -15.97 26.90 -7.82
N GLY A 326 -15.44 26.83 -9.03
CA GLY A 326 -16.07 27.38 -10.23
C GLY A 326 -15.91 28.89 -10.36
N ARG A 327 -15.08 29.54 -9.55
CA ARG A 327 -14.84 30.99 -9.64
C ARG A 327 -13.80 31.25 -10.71
N THR A 328 -14.16 32.08 -11.67
CA THR A 328 -13.23 32.59 -12.67
C THR A 328 -12.44 33.76 -12.09
N VAL A 329 -11.13 33.59 -11.95
CA VAL A 329 -10.21 34.67 -11.62
C VAL A 329 -9.57 35.17 -12.91
N GLU A 330 -9.88 36.41 -13.27
CA GLU A 330 -9.10 37.15 -14.26
C GLU A 330 -7.85 37.67 -13.57
N ASN A 331 -6.70 37.16 -14.01
CA ASN A 331 -5.42 37.52 -13.43
C ASN A 331 -4.94 38.87 -14.00
N ASN A 332 -5.73 39.94 -13.82
CA ASN A 332 -5.45 41.30 -14.27
C ASN A 332 -5.56 42.30 -13.10
N PRO A 333 -4.49 43.04 -12.76
CA PRO A 333 -4.51 44.05 -11.69
C PRO A 333 -5.50 45.21 -11.95
N ASN A 334 -5.94 45.44 -13.20
CA ASN A 334 -6.86 46.54 -13.55
C ASN A 334 -8.36 46.19 -13.52
N SER A 335 -8.75 44.96 -13.15
CA SER A 335 -10.16 44.54 -13.15
C SER A 335 -11.03 45.16 -12.03
N GLN A 336 -10.44 45.91 -11.10
CA GLN A 336 -11.20 46.65 -10.06
C GLN A 336 -11.70 48.05 -10.49
N ALA A 337 -11.44 48.50 -11.72
CA ALA A 337 -11.86 49.84 -12.15
C ALA A 337 -13.32 49.95 -12.67
N SER A 338 -14.14 48.89 -12.66
CA SER A 338 -15.45 48.89 -13.33
C SER A 338 -16.64 48.35 -12.52
N GLN A 339 -16.57 48.25 -11.19
CA GLN A 339 -17.75 47.94 -10.37
C GLN A 339 -17.82 48.81 -9.10
N ASN A 340 -17.84 50.13 -9.28
CA ASN A 340 -18.34 51.04 -8.25
C ASN A 340 -19.04 52.24 -8.90
N SER A 341 -20.21 51.98 -9.49
CA SER A 341 -21.20 53.01 -9.75
C SER A 341 -22.60 52.47 -9.48
N GLN A 342 -22.89 52.09 -8.23
CA GLN A 342 -24.26 52.14 -7.72
C GLN A 342 -24.31 52.25 -6.19
N SER A 343 -24.58 53.48 -5.76
CA SER A 343 -25.48 53.88 -4.67
C SER A 343 -25.35 53.17 -3.31
N THR A 344 -24.75 53.90 -2.38
CA THR A 344 -24.85 53.74 -0.94
C THR A 344 -26.29 53.92 -0.42
N THR A 345 -26.86 52.89 0.21
CA THR A 345 -27.83 53.05 1.31
C THR A 345 -27.79 51.84 2.25
N ASN A 346 -27.52 52.13 3.53
CA ASN A 346 -27.71 51.40 4.79
C ASN A 346 -28.48 50.07 4.78
N THR A 347 -27.96 49.04 5.47
CA THR A 347 -28.30 48.71 6.88
C THR A 347 -27.40 47.58 7.37
N ALA A 348 -26.94 47.70 8.62
CA ALA A 348 -26.22 46.66 9.33
C ALA A 348 -27.16 45.50 9.64
N ASP A 349 -26.83 44.30 9.16
CA ASP A 349 -27.36 43.04 9.70
C ASP A 349 -26.18 42.10 9.97
N SER A 350 -26.00 41.81 11.26
CA SER A 350 -24.95 40.98 11.81
C SER A 350 -25.37 39.51 11.76
N SER A 351 -25.08 38.82 10.67
CA SER A 351 -25.15 37.34 10.64
C SER A 351 -24.28 36.73 9.53
N ARG A 352 -22.98 37.05 9.53
CA ARG A 352 -22.01 36.26 8.74
C ARG A 352 -21.53 35.08 9.59
N GLN A 353 -22.13 33.91 9.39
CA GLN A 353 -21.56 32.64 9.84
C GLN A 353 -20.11 32.56 9.35
N GLN A 354 -19.17 32.50 10.29
CA GLN A 354 -17.78 32.21 9.98
C GLN A 354 -17.70 30.80 9.39
N PRO A 355 -17.03 30.60 8.23
CA PRO A 355 -16.69 29.27 7.78
C PRO A 355 -15.70 28.68 8.80
N SER A 356 -16.04 27.50 9.32
CA SER A 356 -15.22 26.69 10.23
C SER A 356 -13.77 26.59 9.73
N THR A 357 -12.82 26.95 10.58
CA THR A 357 -11.38 26.84 10.38
C THR A 357 -10.96 25.36 10.39
N SER A 358 -11.05 24.69 9.24
CA SER A 358 -10.37 23.41 9.05
C SER A 358 -8.91 23.69 8.67
N SER A 359 -7.99 23.59 9.63
CA SER A 359 -6.55 23.72 9.39
C SER A 359 -6.05 22.59 8.47
N PRO A 360 -5.61 22.86 7.23
CA PRO A 360 -5.07 21.84 6.35
C PRO A 360 -3.62 21.49 6.70
N THR A 361 -3.25 20.21 6.59
CA THR A 361 -1.85 19.74 6.69
C THR A 361 -1.13 19.97 5.36
N PRO A 362 0.00 20.68 5.34
CA PRO A 362 0.66 21.03 4.08
C PRO A 362 2.09 20.51 3.99
N LEU A 363 2.49 20.12 2.77
CA LEU A 363 3.83 19.66 2.42
C LEU A 363 4.39 20.57 1.31
N LYS A 364 5.57 21.20 1.50
CA LYS A 364 6.31 21.95 0.45
C LYS A 364 6.56 21.17 -0.85
N ARG A 365 6.49 19.82 -0.81
CA ARG A 365 6.86 18.90 -1.89
C ARG A 365 5.62 18.23 -2.48
N PHE A 366 4.53 18.96 -2.71
CA PHE A 366 3.55 18.46 -3.69
C PHE A 366 4.30 18.05 -4.96
N GLY A 367 3.84 17.00 -5.65
CA GLY A 367 4.58 16.29 -6.72
C GLY A 367 5.22 17.17 -7.80
N ARG A 368 4.82 18.44 -7.91
CA ARG A 368 5.45 19.48 -8.73
C ARG A 368 6.95 19.71 -8.52
N LYS A 369 7.47 19.72 -7.29
CA LYS A 369 8.91 19.86 -7.05
C LYS A 369 9.67 18.64 -7.59
N LEU A 370 9.11 17.46 -7.36
CA LEU A 370 9.66 16.23 -7.89
C LEU A 370 9.61 16.18 -9.42
N GLY A 371 8.49 16.59 -10.02
CA GLY A 371 8.38 16.74 -11.48
C GLY A 371 9.42 17.69 -12.04
N LYS A 372 9.58 18.87 -11.43
CA LYS A 372 10.61 19.83 -11.82
C LYS A 372 12.04 19.29 -11.70
N LYS A 373 12.32 18.41 -10.74
CA LYS A 373 13.59 17.68 -10.63
C LYS A 373 13.73 16.66 -11.76
N LEU A 374 12.82 15.69 -11.82
CA LEU A 374 12.96 14.53 -12.72
C LEU A 374 12.87 14.92 -14.19
N LEU A 375 12.00 15.87 -14.57
CA LEU A 375 11.90 16.32 -15.98
C LEU A 375 13.18 17.01 -16.49
N ALA A 376 14.06 17.46 -15.60
CA ALA A 376 15.36 18.01 -15.95
C ALA A 376 16.48 16.96 -16.03
N LEU A 377 16.19 15.68 -15.78
CA LEU A 377 17.14 14.58 -15.75
C LEU A 377 16.86 13.57 -16.86
N ASP A 378 17.90 12.82 -17.24
CA ASP A 378 17.77 11.66 -18.11
C ASP A 378 17.20 10.47 -17.31
N PRO A 379 16.14 9.79 -17.78
CA PRO A 379 15.62 8.61 -17.10
C PRO A 379 16.67 7.51 -16.94
N LEU A 380 16.75 6.93 -15.74
CA LEU A 380 17.64 5.84 -15.36
C LEU A 380 19.12 6.13 -15.60
N ALA A 381 19.54 7.40 -15.56
CA ALA A 381 20.91 7.82 -15.91
C ALA A 381 22.01 7.20 -15.02
N LYS A 382 21.63 6.64 -13.87
CA LYS A 382 22.53 5.97 -12.91
C LYS A 382 22.57 4.45 -13.08
N GLN A 383 21.74 3.90 -13.97
CA GLN A 383 21.41 2.48 -13.99
C GLN A 383 21.47 1.92 -15.40
N ILE A 384 22.06 0.73 -15.53
CA ILE A 384 22.03 -0.02 -16.78
C ILE A 384 20.63 -0.61 -16.98
N VAL A 385 20.11 -0.48 -18.21
CA VAL A 385 18.93 -1.21 -18.67
C VAL A 385 19.39 -2.26 -19.68
N ALA A 386 18.98 -3.51 -19.50
CA ALA A 386 19.32 -4.58 -20.45
C ALA A 386 18.78 -4.22 -21.86
N TYR A 387 19.57 -4.50 -22.90
CA TYR A 387 19.17 -4.19 -24.28
C TYR A 387 17.93 -5.00 -24.73
N ASP A 388 17.71 -6.15 -24.09
CA ASP A 388 16.58 -7.06 -24.30
C ASP A 388 15.56 -7.01 -23.14
N ASP A 389 15.57 -5.97 -22.31
CA ASP A 389 14.47 -5.69 -21.37
C ASP A 389 13.12 -5.74 -22.11
N SER A 390 12.09 -6.30 -21.48
CA SER A 390 10.80 -6.57 -22.10
C SER A 390 10.00 -5.31 -22.41
N VAL A 391 10.23 -4.22 -21.67
CA VAL A 391 9.52 -2.94 -21.77
C VAL A 391 10.45 -1.84 -22.26
N LEU A 392 11.65 -1.73 -21.68
CA LEU A 392 12.58 -0.62 -21.90
C LEU A 392 13.68 -0.94 -22.91
N GLY A 393 13.77 -2.18 -23.42
CA GLY A 393 14.86 -2.61 -24.29
C GLY A 393 15.05 -1.72 -25.52
N SER A 394 13.95 -1.31 -26.17
CA SER A 394 13.98 -0.40 -27.33
C SER A 394 14.39 1.04 -26.99
N LEU A 395 14.22 1.45 -25.73
CA LEU A 395 14.60 2.77 -25.22
C LEU A 395 15.99 2.78 -24.59
N SER A 396 16.56 1.61 -24.28
CA SER A 396 17.84 1.46 -23.61
C SER A 396 18.99 2.10 -24.41
N ARG A 397 19.92 2.74 -23.70
CA ARG A 397 21.20 3.15 -24.28
C ARG A 397 22.16 1.97 -24.46
N SER A 398 21.92 0.85 -23.78
CA SER A 398 22.68 -0.39 -23.96
C SER A 398 22.43 -1.01 -25.33
N SER A 399 23.35 -1.87 -25.75
CA SER A 399 23.24 -2.74 -26.92
C SER A 399 23.67 -4.15 -26.54
N ARG A 400 23.56 -5.10 -27.47
CA ARG A 400 24.08 -6.46 -27.28
C ARG A 400 25.59 -6.50 -26.94
N TYR A 401 26.33 -5.47 -27.31
CA TYR A 401 27.80 -5.43 -27.18
C TYR A 401 28.30 -4.35 -26.20
N SER A 402 27.41 -3.56 -25.60
CA SER A 402 27.79 -2.46 -24.71
C SER A 402 26.72 -2.17 -23.67
N SER A 403 27.09 -2.11 -22.40
CA SER A 403 26.21 -1.66 -21.33
C SER A 403 26.38 -0.16 -21.12
N LYS A 404 25.31 0.62 -21.30
CA LYS A 404 25.32 2.08 -21.06
C LYS A 404 24.13 2.46 -20.18
N PRO A 405 24.32 3.29 -19.15
CA PRO A 405 23.23 3.69 -18.29
C PRO A 405 22.25 4.64 -19.00
N GLY A 406 21.00 4.62 -18.56
CA GLY A 406 19.94 5.53 -18.99
C GLY A 406 19.22 5.16 -20.28
N LEU A 407 18.19 5.96 -20.59
CA LEU A 407 17.34 5.81 -21.76
C LEU A 407 17.62 6.86 -22.84
N ARG A 408 17.23 6.56 -24.08
CA ARG A 408 17.35 7.46 -25.25
C ARG A 408 16.26 8.54 -25.31
N LYS A 409 15.27 8.47 -24.42
CA LYS A 409 14.09 9.34 -24.40
C LYS A 409 13.95 10.01 -23.03
N SER A 410 13.64 11.30 -23.02
CA SER A 410 13.42 12.06 -21.77
C SER A 410 12.06 11.75 -21.14
N TYR A 411 11.90 12.10 -19.86
CA TYR A 411 10.60 12.01 -19.20
C TYR A 411 9.54 12.90 -19.86
N GLU A 412 9.90 14.10 -20.32
CA GLU A 412 8.95 14.97 -21.04
C GLU A 412 8.42 14.28 -22.31
N ALA A 413 9.30 13.66 -23.09
CA ALA A 413 8.90 12.95 -24.30
C ALA A 413 8.05 11.72 -23.99
N LEU A 414 8.38 10.97 -22.94
CA LEU A 414 7.56 9.85 -22.47
C LEU A 414 6.16 10.31 -22.03
N ILE A 415 6.05 11.42 -21.30
CA ILE A 415 4.74 11.97 -20.88
C ILE A 415 3.95 12.47 -22.08
N ARG A 416 4.57 13.21 -23.01
CA ARG A 416 3.89 13.71 -24.23
C ARG A 416 3.33 12.59 -25.09
N ASP A 417 4.00 11.45 -25.13
CA ASP A 417 3.58 10.31 -25.94
C ASP A 417 2.53 9.46 -25.22
N ALA A 418 2.65 9.30 -23.89
CA ALA A 418 1.70 8.53 -23.09
C ALA A 418 0.36 9.24 -22.82
N PHE A 419 0.37 10.55 -22.57
CA PHE A 419 -0.78 11.28 -22.04
C PHE A 419 -1.39 12.30 -23.02
N LYS A 420 -2.69 12.53 -22.87
CA LYS A 420 -3.41 13.53 -23.66
C LYS A 420 -2.92 14.97 -23.38
N PRO A 421 -2.87 15.82 -24.42
CA PRO A 421 -2.26 17.15 -24.36
C PRO A 421 -2.91 18.10 -23.34
N GLU A 422 -4.21 18.00 -23.08
CA GLU A 422 -4.90 18.84 -22.10
C GLU A 422 -4.33 18.76 -20.69
N TRP A 423 -3.53 17.73 -20.37
CA TRP A 423 -2.91 17.56 -19.06
C TRP A 423 -1.51 18.15 -18.94
N TRP A 424 -0.86 18.55 -20.05
CA TRP A 424 0.53 19.04 -20.04
C TRP A 424 0.83 20.20 -21.00
N GLN A 425 -0.04 20.48 -21.98
CA GLN A 425 0.19 21.42 -23.08
C GLN A 425 -0.42 22.80 -22.80
N SER A 426 0.16 23.54 -21.85
CA SER A 426 -0.17 24.94 -21.59
C SER A 426 1.07 25.84 -21.71
N ASN A 427 0.85 27.08 -22.18
CA ASN A 427 1.84 28.15 -22.17
C ASN A 427 1.78 29.00 -20.89
N VAL A 428 0.85 28.68 -19.98
CA VAL A 428 0.73 29.32 -18.68
C VAL A 428 1.72 28.69 -17.70
N VAL A 429 2.42 29.53 -16.96
CA VAL A 429 3.29 29.13 -15.85
C VAL A 429 2.55 29.35 -14.54
N ILE A 430 2.64 28.36 -13.67
CA ILE A 430 2.04 28.37 -12.35
C ILE A 430 3.14 28.73 -11.36
N ARG A 431 3.06 29.90 -10.76
CA ARG A 431 3.93 30.30 -9.67
C ARG A 431 3.23 29.98 -8.35
N VAL A 432 3.92 29.30 -7.44
CA VAL A 432 3.38 28.90 -6.15
C VAL A 432 4.19 29.55 -5.04
N ASP A 433 3.55 30.35 -4.19
CA ASP A 433 4.20 30.93 -3.03
C ASP A 433 4.61 29.79 -2.06
N PRO A 434 5.91 29.67 -1.71
CA PRO A 434 6.39 28.56 -0.88
C PRO A 434 5.98 28.66 0.60
N LYS A 435 5.44 29.81 1.05
CA LYS A 435 4.97 30.04 2.41
C LYS A 435 3.45 29.88 2.50
N THR A 436 2.70 30.51 1.60
CA THR A 436 1.23 30.54 1.66
C THR A 436 0.57 29.48 0.81
N GLY A 437 1.25 29.03 -0.25
CA GLY A 437 0.71 28.07 -1.22
C GLY A 437 -0.14 28.74 -2.27
N ASP A 438 -0.31 30.04 -2.21
CA ASP A 438 -1.10 30.78 -3.19
C ASP A 438 -0.49 30.62 -4.58
N ARG A 439 -1.39 30.52 -5.56
CA ARG A 439 -1.04 30.32 -6.96
C ARG A 439 -1.30 31.59 -7.72
N THR A 440 -0.31 32.01 -8.49
CA THR A 440 -0.45 33.03 -9.54
C THR A 440 -0.10 32.42 -10.89
N PHE A 441 -0.76 32.91 -11.94
CA PHE A 441 -0.67 32.35 -13.28
C PHE A 441 -0.10 33.40 -14.23
N ILE A 442 1.11 33.17 -14.70
CA ILE A 442 1.85 34.14 -15.52
C ILE A 442 2.12 33.56 -16.90
N ASN A 443 2.32 34.43 -17.88
CA ASN A 443 2.87 34.00 -19.17
C ASN A 443 4.25 33.36 -18.97
N LYS A 444 4.58 32.39 -19.83
CA LYS A 444 5.90 31.77 -19.82
C LYS A 444 6.99 32.84 -19.97
N PRO A 445 7.87 33.04 -18.97
CA PRO A 445 8.93 34.03 -19.05
C PRO A 445 9.96 33.61 -20.11
N LYS A 446 10.70 34.59 -20.64
CA LYS A 446 11.80 34.33 -21.59
C LYS A 446 12.99 33.61 -20.93
N ASN A 447 13.12 33.75 -19.62
CA ASN A 447 14.19 33.14 -18.81
C ASN A 447 13.79 31.76 -18.30
N ARG A 448 14.78 31.00 -17.81
CA ARG A 448 14.54 29.70 -17.15
C ARG A 448 13.63 29.89 -15.94
N LEU A 449 12.64 29.00 -15.79
CA LEU A 449 11.73 29.00 -14.65
C LEU A 449 12.50 28.82 -13.34
N SER A 450 12.18 29.65 -12.35
CA SER A 450 12.64 29.49 -10.97
C SER A 450 12.08 28.22 -10.33
N THR A 451 12.59 27.82 -9.17
CA THR A 451 12.13 26.59 -8.49
C THR A 451 10.67 26.68 -8.01
N ILE A 452 10.08 27.86 -7.94
CA ILE A 452 8.68 28.08 -7.53
C ILE A 452 7.73 28.29 -8.72
N GLU A 453 8.25 28.26 -9.94
CA GLU A 453 7.50 28.38 -11.19
C GLU A 453 7.45 27.05 -11.93
N TYR A 454 6.26 26.63 -12.31
CA TYR A 454 6.01 25.31 -12.89
C TYR A 454 5.31 25.44 -14.24
N THR A 455 5.73 24.61 -15.19
CA THR A 455 4.87 24.25 -16.33
C THR A 455 3.67 23.43 -15.83
N GLN A 456 2.63 23.32 -16.64
CA GLN A 456 1.51 22.42 -16.34
C GLN A 456 1.99 20.96 -16.15
N MET A 457 2.94 20.50 -16.97
CA MET A 457 3.48 19.15 -16.87
C MET A 457 4.16 18.89 -15.52
N GLU A 458 4.97 19.84 -15.05
CA GLU A 458 5.58 19.77 -13.73
C GLU A 458 4.51 19.81 -12.65
N TYR A 459 3.54 20.73 -12.74
CA TYR A 459 2.48 20.87 -11.74
C TYR A 459 1.66 19.59 -11.56
N ASN A 460 1.29 18.94 -12.66
CA ASN A 460 0.51 17.71 -12.71
C ASN A 460 1.35 16.43 -12.54
N PHE A 461 2.63 16.51 -12.16
CA PHE A 461 3.52 15.36 -12.20
C PHE A 461 3.02 14.16 -11.37
N SER A 462 2.35 14.38 -10.22
CA SER A 462 1.73 13.30 -9.45
C SER A 462 0.73 12.47 -10.26
N LEU A 463 -0.03 13.08 -11.17
CA LEU A 463 -0.99 12.40 -12.02
C LEU A 463 -0.28 11.44 -12.97
N PHE A 464 0.76 11.94 -13.65
CA PHE A 464 1.55 11.13 -14.58
C PHE A 464 2.31 10.02 -13.85
N PHE A 465 2.90 10.33 -12.70
CA PHE A 465 3.61 9.37 -11.87
C PHE A 465 2.69 8.23 -11.43
N GLY A 466 1.56 8.56 -10.78
CA GLY A 466 0.63 7.55 -10.27
C GLY A 466 0.07 6.65 -11.37
N LEU A 467 -0.42 7.23 -12.46
CA LEU A 467 -1.00 6.46 -13.57
C LEU A 467 0.03 5.64 -14.33
N ALA A 468 1.24 6.15 -14.54
CA ALA A 468 2.29 5.41 -15.23
C ALA A 468 2.78 4.23 -14.39
N VAL A 469 3.05 4.45 -13.09
CA VAL A 469 3.46 3.37 -12.17
C VAL A 469 2.35 2.33 -12.03
N GLN A 470 1.08 2.73 -11.90
CA GLN A 470 -0.05 1.79 -11.95
C GLN A 470 -0.06 0.99 -13.25
N ALA A 471 0.14 1.62 -14.40
CA ALA A 471 0.15 0.92 -15.69
C ALA A 471 1.27 -0.14 -15.72
N TYR A 472 2.46 0.16 -15.19
CA TYR A 472 3.56 -0.79 -15.07
C TYR A 472 3.25 -1.91 -14.07
N GLU A 473 2.86 -1.60 -12.84
CA GLU A 473 2.58 -2.59 -11.80
C GLU A 473 1.40 -3.51 -12.17
N SER A 474 0.46 -3.02 -12.99
CA SER A 474 -0.63 -3.84 -13.56
C SER A 474 -0.14 -4.95 -14.49
N THR A 475 1.11 -4.87 -14.96
CA THR A 475 1.75 -5.94 -15.76
C THR A 475 2.39 -7.03 -14.90
N LEU A 476 2.64 -6.77 -13.61
CA LEU A 476 3.35 -7.67 -12.69
C LEU A 476 2.42 -8.77 -12.16
N VAL A 477 1.88 -9.59 -13.07
CA VAL A 477 0.92 -10.66 -12.77
C VAL A 477 1.58 -12.03 -12.77
N SER A 478 1.58 -12.67 -11.60
CA SER A 478 2.14 -13.98 -11.33
C SER A 478 1.04 -15.05 -11.37
N ALA A 479 0.68 -15.46 -12.59
CA ALA A 479 -0.45 -16.35 -12.90
C ALA A 479 -0.03 -17.69 -13.55
N ASP A 480 1.25 -18.10 -13.42
CA ASP A 480 1.76 -19.39 -13.91
C ASP A 480 2.50 -20.15 -12.80
N THR A 481 1.87 -20.21 -11.63
CA THR A 481 2.35 -21.03 -10.51
C THR A 481 1.99 -22.51 -10.73
N PRO A 482 2.67 -23.47 -10.08
CA PRO A 482 2.22 -24.86 -10.02
C PRO A 482 0.74 -25.00 -9.60
N PHE A 483 0.27 -24.13 -8.70
CA PHE A 483 -1.14 -24.08 -8.33
C PHE A 483 -2.07 -23.62 -9.47
N ASP A 484 -1.70 -22.62 -10.28
CA ASP A 484 -2.50 -22.23 -11.46
C ASP A 484 -2.59 -23.36 -12.47
N GLN A 485 -1.48 -24.06 -12.72
CA GLN A 485 -1.45 -25.22 -13.61
C GLN A 485 -2.31 -26.37 -13.08
N PHE A 486 -2.33 -26.56 -11.76
CA PHE A 486 -3.25 -27.49 -11.13
C PHE A 486 -4.72 -27.10 -11.35
N LEU A 487 -5.06 -25.81 -11.21
CA LEU A 487 -6.41 -25.28 -11.45
C LEU A 487 -6.85 -25.35 -12.92
N THR A 488 -5.93 -25.40 -13.89
CA THR A 488 -6.25 -25.65 -15.31
C THR A 488 -6.45 -27.13 -15.64
N GLY A 489 -6.25 -28.04 -14.68
CA GLY A 489 -6.43 -29.48 -14.82
C GLY A 489 -5.13 -30.29 -14.89
N ASN A 490 -3.94 -29.66 -14.87
CA ASN A 490 -2.68 -30.39 -14.74
C ASN A 490 -2.46 -30.81 -13.27
N THR A 491 -3.10 -31.90 -12.86
CA THR A 491 -3.03 -32.41 -11.48
C THR A 491 -1.62 -32.80 -11.03
N SER A 492 -0.68 -33.00 -11.97
CA SER A 492 0.72 -33.34 -11.69
C SER A 492 1.59 -32.12 -11.35
N ALA A 493 1.10 -30.89 -11.57
CA ALA A 493 1.84 -29.67 -11.27
C ALA A 493 2.09 -29.50 -9.76
N LEU A 494 1.17 -29.97 -8.91
CA LEU A 494 1.38 -30.06 -7.47
C LEU A 494 1.76 -31.48 -7.07
N THR A 495 2.76 -31.59 -6.19
CA THR A 495 3.10 -32.87 -5.55
C THR A 495 1.97 -33.35 -4.64
N SER A 496 1.95 -34.63 -4.29
CA SER A 496 0.94 -35.18 -3.37
C SER A 496 0.89 -34.46 -2.02
N GLN A 497 2.05 -34.05 -1.50
CA GLN A 497 2.14 -33.29 -0.25
C GLN A 497 1.54 -31.88 -0.40
N GLN A 498 1.73 -31.23 -1.55
CA GLN A 498 1.14 -29.93 -1.85
C GLN A 498 -0.39 -30.01 -2.00
N GLN A 499 -0.91 -31.07 -2.61
CA GLN A 499 -2.36 -31.29 -2.72
C GLN A 499 -3.00 -31.56 -1.35
N GLN A 500 -2.30 -32.30 -0.47
CA GLN A 500 -2.70 -32.44 0.94
C GLN A 500 -2.66 -31.09 1.66
N GLY A 501 -1.64 -30.26 1.41
CA GLY A 501 -1.54 -28.91 1.94
C GLY A 501 -2.67 -27.99 1.50
N TRP A 502 -3.09 -28.08 0.23
CA TRP A 502 -4.28 -27.39 -0.27
C TRP A 502 -5.55 -27.84 0.48
N THR A 503 -5.67 -29.14 0.75
CA THR A 503 -6.79 -29.67 1.55
C THR A 503 -6.79 -29.11 2.98
N VAL A 504 -5.61 -29.02 3.61
CA VAL A 504 -5.48 -28.37 4.93
C VAL A 504 -5.85 -26.89 4.84
N PHE A 505 -5.34 -26.17 3.83
CA PHE A 505 -5.59 -24.74 3.61
C PHE A 505 -7.09 -24.41 3.52
N GLN A 506 -7.87 -25.21 2.80
CA GLN A 506 -9.31 -24.99 2.63
C GLN A 506 -10.12 -25.38 3.87
N ASN A 507 -9.72 -26.45 4.56
CA ASN A 507 -10.53 -27.08 5.60
C ASN A 507 -10.00 -26.72 6.99
N LYS A 508 -9.19 -27.60 7.58
CA LYS A 508 -8.73 -27.46 8.98
C LYS A 508 -7.95 -26.17 9.24
N GLY A 509 -7.23 -25.67 8.23
CA GLY A 509 -6.49 -24.41 8.29
C GLY A 509 -7.37 -23.16 8.22
N LEU A 510 -8.60 -23.26 7.68
CA LEU A 510 -9.54 -22.16 7.46
C LEU A 510 -8.96 -20.97 6.67
N CYS A 511 -7.81 -21.15 6.01
CA CYS A 511 -7.01 -20.07 5.40
C CYS A 511 -7.77 -19.39 4.26
N ILE A 512 -8.56 -20.16 3.50
CA ILE A 512 -9.38 -19.70 2.39
C ILE A 512 -10.41 -18.63 2.80
N GLY A 513 -10.78 -18.54 4.08
CA GLY A 513 -11.72 -17.54 4.59
C GLY A 513 -11.19 -16.10 4.47
N CYS A 514 -9.87 -15.92 4.58
CA CYS A 514 -9.20 -14.61 4.45
C CYS A 514 -8.36 -14.51 3.16
N HIS A 515 -7.86 -15.65 2.68
CA HIS A 515 -7.07 -15.77 1.45
C HIS A 515 -7.91 -16.42 0.35
N ALA A 516 -8.98 -15.72 -0.03
CA ALA A 516 -10.03 -16.23 -0.89
C ALA A 516 -9.73 -16.03 -2.40
N GLY A 517 -10.46 -16.78 -3.23
CA GLY A 517 -10.48 -16.59 -4.68
C GLY A 517 -9.18 -16.97 -5.39
N SER A 518 -9.10 -16.61 -6.67
CA SER A 518 -7.93 -16.85 -7.53
C SER A 518 -6.74 -15.97 -7.15
N GLU A 519 -7.02 -14.80 -6.61
CA GLU A 519 -6.09 -13.80 -6.13
C GLU A 519 -5.46 -14.18 -4.78
N LEU A 520 -6.03 -15.16 -4.06
CA LEU A 520 -5.64 -15.60 -2.72
C LEU A 520 -5.61 -14.46 -1.69
N THR A 521 -6.59 -13.56 -1.77
CA THR A 521 -6.84 -12.47 -0.83
C THR A 521 -8.31 -12.06 -0.85
N ALA A 522 -8.91 -11.88 0.33
CA ALA A 522 -10.23 -11.29 0.48
C ALA A 522 -10.22 -9.74 0.32
N ALA A 523 -9.05 -9.12 0.18
CA ALA A 523 -8.94 -7.68 -0.07
C ALA A 523 -8.97 -7.33 -1.57
N SER A 524 -9.31 -8.28 -2.44
CA SER A 524 -9.32 -8.05 -3.89
C SER A 524 -10.50 -7.18 -4.33
N VAL A 525 -10.32 -6.48 -5.46
CA VAL A 525 -11.40 -5.73 -6.14
C VAL A 525 -12.59 -6.65 -6.42
N SER A 526 -12.33 -7.87 -6.90
CA SER A 526 -13.34 -8.90 -7.18
C SER A 526 -14.16 -9.25 -5.94
N ASN A 527 -13.49 -9.48 -4.80
CA ASN A 527 -14.16 -9.83 -3.55
C ASN A 527 -14.93 -8.64 -2.97
N VAL A 528 -14.39 -7.42 -3.02
CA VAL A 528 -15.09 -6.21 -2.58
C VAL A 528 -16.32 -5.92 -3.46
N ALA A 529 -16.25 -6.18 -4.76
CA ALA A 529 -17.43 -6.04 -5.64
C ALA A 529 -18.58 -6.98 -5.23
N GLN A 530 -18.23 -8.22 -4.82
CA GLN A 530 -19.18 -9.24 -4.39
C GLN A 530 -19.71 -9.00 -2.96
N ARG A 531 -18.81 -8.76 -2.00
CA ARG A 531 -19.13 -8.63 -0.57
C ARG A 531 -19.43 -7.20 -0.11
N LYS A 532 -19.26 -6.22 -0.99
CA LYS A 532 -19.25 -4.78 -0.68
C LYS A 532 -18.06 -4.40 0.21
N ARG A 533 -17.86 -3.09 0.41
CA ARG A 533 -16.68 -2.54 1.11
C ARG A 533 -16.68 -2.79 2.61
N ILE A 534 -17.87 -2.83 3.20
CA ILE A 534 -18.10 -3.17 4.60
C ILE A 534 -19.12 -4.30 4.69
N GLY A 535 -19.00 -5.13 5.72
CA GLY A 535 -19.80 -6.34 5.86
C GLY A 535 -19.98 -6.78 7.31
N ARG A 536 -20.56 -7.97 7.47
CA ARG A 536 -20.73 -8.67 8.74
C ARG A 536 -19.76 -9.84 8.78
N ALA A 537 -18.87 -9.84 9.76
CA ALA A 537 -17.91 -10.93 9.95
C ALA A 537 -18.67 -12.22 10.30
N PRO A 538 -18.33 -13.37 9.66
CA PRO A 538 -19.03 -14.65 9.89
C PRO A 538 -18.54 -15.34 11.18
N ILE A 539 -18.52 -14.61 12.29
CA ILE A 539 -18.11 -15.07 13.61
C ILE A 539 -19.20 -14.76 14.66
N PRO A 540 -19.20 -15.41 15.84
CA PRO A 540 -20.22 -15.16 16.85
C PRO A 540 -20.41 -13.66 17.16
N GLY A 541 -21.67 -13.21 17.11
CA GLY A 541 -22.03 -11.80 17.29
C GLY A 541 -22.12 -10.98 16.00
N ASN A 542 -21.67 -11.51 14.85
CA ASN A 542 -21.70 -10.85 13.54
C ASN A 542 -21.22 -9.38 13.56
N PRO A 543 -20.05 -9.08 14.15
CA PRO A 543 -19.56 -7.70 14.23
C PRO A 543 -19.33 -7.12 12.83
N ALA A 544 -19.41 -5.80 12.73
CA ALA A 544 -19.14 -5.10 11.47
C ALA A 544 -17.64 -5.11 11.16
N GLU A 545 -17.29 -5.29 9.88
CA GLU A 545 -15.91 -5.37 9.39
C GLU A 545 -15.73 -4.60 8.07
N ASP A 546 -14.51 -4.14 7.83
CA ASP A 546 -14.06 -3.72 6.51
C ASP A 546 -13.65 -4.97 5.71
N THR A 547 -14.22 -5.16 4.52
CA THR A 547 -13.98 -6.36 3.71
C THR A 547 -12.49 -6.50 3.37
N GLY A 548 -11.90 -7.64 3.73
CA GLY A 548 -10.50 -7.97 3.44
C GLY A 548 -9.49 -7.52 4.50
N PHE A 549 -9.95 -6.95 5.62
CA PHE A 549 -9.11 -6.54 6.75
C PHE A 549 -9.39 -7.41 7.97
N PHE A 550 -8.33 -7.98 8.55
CA PHE A 550 -8.47 -8.95 9.64
C PHE A 550 -7.51 -8.65 10.77
N ARG A 551 -8.00 -8.80 12.00
CA ARG A 551 -7.18 -8.77 13.22
C ARG A 551 -6.73 -10.19 13.55
N ILE A 552 -5.44 -10.47 13.33
CA ILE A 552 -4.87 -11.82 13.53
C ILE A 552 -3.96 -11.95 14.76
N GLY A 553 -3.72 -10.86 15.49
CA GLY A 553 -2.94 -10.90 16.74
C GLY A 553 -1.42 -10.93 16.56
N VAL A 554 -0.87 -10.18 15.61
CA VAL A 554 0.60 -10.03 15.45
C VAL A 554 1.21 -9.21 16.59
N ARG A 555 0.52 -8.15 17.01
CA ARG A 555 0.84 -7.30 18.17
C ARG A 555 -0.45 -6.95 18.92
N PRO A 556 -0.36 -6.49 20.18
CA PRO A 556 -1.47 -5.84 20.86
C PRO A 556 -2.06 -4.68 20.01
N ASN A 557 -3.39 -4.58 19.93
CA ASN A 557 -4.06 -3.59 19.07
C ASN A 557 -3.72 -2.13 19.42
N ASN A 558 -3.35 -1.85 20.68
CA ASN A 558 -2.92 -0.53 21.11
C ASN A 558 -1.52 -0.19 20.60
N GLU A 559 -0.63 -1.17 20.46
CA GLU A 559 0.70 -0.93 19.87
C GLU A 559 0.60 -0.80 18.36
N ASP A 560 -0.22 -1.64 17.72
CA ASP A 560 -0.40 -1.60 16.28
C ASP A 560 -1.88 -1.50 15.88
N PRO A 561 -2.43 -0.27 15.78
CA PRO A 561 -3.84 -0.07 15.52
C PRO A 561 -4.27 -0.45 14.09
N GLY A 562 -3.35 -0.51 13.12
CA GLY A 562 -3.66 -0.80 11.72
C GLY A 562 -4.79 0.09 11.18
N LEU A 563 -5.82 -0.54 10.62
CA LEU A 563 -7.04 0.12 10.12
C LEU A 563 -7.81 0.90 11.21
N GLY A 564 -7.56 0.61 12.49
CA GLY A 564 -8.11 1.36 13.62
C GLY A 564 -7.57 2.79 13.73
N ALA A 565 -6.47 3.12 13.05
CA ALA A 565 -5.85 4.44 13.08
C ALA A 565 -6.67 5.51 12.32
N LEU A 566 -6.20 6.75 12.43
CA LEU A 566 -6.70 7.90 11.68
C LEU A 566 -5.82 8.15 10.46
N ASP A 567 -6.38 8.82 9.45
CA ASP A 567 -5.67 9.22 8.23
C ASP A 567 -4.64 10.34 8.41
N ARG A 568 -4.67 11.03 9.54
CA ARG A 568 -3.68 12.00 10.01
C ARG A 568 -3.64 12.01 11.54
N SER A 569 -2.47 12.29 12.09
CA SER A 569 -2.19 12.18 13.53
C SER A 569 -2.22 13.51 14.28
N ASP A 570 -2.41 14.62 13.60
CA ASP A 570 -2.44 15.95 14.20
C ASP A 570 -3.78 16.25 14.89
N LYS A 571 -3.68 17.13 15.87
CA LYS A 571 -4.74 17.50 16.80
C LYS A 571 -5.01 19.00 16.69
N ASP A 572 -6.23 19.44 16.97
CA ASP A 572 -6.55 20.86 17.10
C ASP A 572 -5.90 21.45 18.36
N ASP A 573 -6.02 22.77 18.55
CA ASP A 573 -5.48 23.47 19.72
C ASP A 573 -6.09 22.97 21.06
N SER A 574 -7.22 22.27 21.00
CA SER A 574 -7.89 21.63 22.14
C SER A 574 -7.47 20.17 22.34
N GLY A 575 -6.55 19.65 21.52
CA GLY A 575 -6.06 18.28 21.58
C GLY A 575 -6.99 17.25 20.92
N ASN A 576 -8.06 17.66 20.24
CA ASN A 576 -8.95 16.74 19.53
C ASN A 576 -8.30 16.28 18.22
N PRO A 577 -8.33 14.99 17.88
CA PRO A 577 -7.82 14.51 16.61
C PRO A 577 -8.56 15.15 15.42
N LEU A 578 -7.81 15.66 14.45
CA LEU A 578 -8.35 16.22 13.21
C LEU A 578 -8.58 15.16 12.13
N GLY A 579 -7.99 13.97 12.30
CA GLY A 579 -8.09 12.88 11.33
C GLY A 579 -9.41 12.14 11.34
N ASN A 580 -9.75 11.54 10.19
CA ASN A 580 -10.88 10.65 10.04
C ASN A 580 -10.42 9.18 10.14
N PRO A 581 -11.26 8.28 10.68
CA PRO A 581 -10.96 6.85 10.73
C PRO A 581 -10.58 6.26 9.36
N LEU A 582 -9.57 5.40 9.34
CA LEU A 582 -9.23 4.59 8.16
C LEU A 582 -10.26 3.48 7.90
N SER A 583 -10.82 2.90 8.97
CA SER A 583 -11.95 1.97 8.87
C SER A 583 -13.17 2.65 8.25
N GLU A 584 -13.66 2.07 7.17
CA GLU A 584 -14.84 2.53 6.47
C GLU A 584 -16.11 2.21 7.25
N VAL A 585 -16.12 1.16 8.08
CA VAL A 585 -17.21 0.93 9.04
C VAL A 585 -17.33 2.10 10.02
N ARG A 586 -16.19 2.56 10.58
CA ARG A 586 -16.18 3.73 11.49
C ARG A 586 -16.61 5.01 10.76
N LEU A 587 -16.25 5.18 9.49
CA LEU A 587 -16.77 6.28 8.68
C LEU A 587 -18.29 6.22 8.49
N ALA A 588 -18.85 5.02 8.30
CA ALA A 588 -20.29 4.83 8.23
C ALA A 588 -20.98 5.13 9.57
N GLN A 589 -20.42 4.70 10.71
CA GLN A 589 -20.93 5.05 12.04
C GLN A 589 -20.93 6.56 12.30
N GLN A 590 -19.93 7.28 11.76
CA GLN A 590 -19.83 8.74 11.85
C GLN A 590 -20.67 9.49 10.81
N GLY A 591 -21.38 8.80 9.91
CA GLY A 591 -22.13 9.43 8.81
C GLY A 591 -21.25 10.11 7.74
N LYS A 592 -19.93 9.85 7.74
CA LYS A 592 -18.95 10.47 6.85
C LYS A 592 -18.64 9.66 5.59
N PHE A 593 -19.16 8.44 5.48
CA PHE A 593 -18.87 7.51 4.38
C PHE A 593 -19.11 8.15 3.00
N LYS A 594 -20.32 8.67 2.74
CA LYS A 594 -20.67 9.30 1.46
C LYS A 594 -19.81 10.53 1.16
N GLN A 595 -19.62 11.38 2.17
CA GLN A 595 -18.83 12.60 2.03
C GLN A 595 -17.39 12.32 1.61
N LEU A 596 -16.76 11.29 2.19
CA LEU A 596 -15.33 11.02 2.02
C LEU A 596 -15.03 9.97 0.94
N LEU A 597 -16.01 9.15 0.56
CA LEU A 597 -15.82 8.03 -0.37
C LEU A 597 -16.69 8.13 -1.64
N GLY A 598 -17.62 9.10 -1.69
CA GLY A 598 -18.41 9.42 -2.89
C GLY A 598 -19.63 8.52 -3.15
N GLU A 599 -19.91 7.56 -2.27
CA GLU A 599 -21.03 6.61 -2.42
C GLU A 599 -21.71 6.33 -1.08
N ASP A 600 -22.96 5.86 -1.10
CA ASP A 600 -23.67 5.49 0.13
C ASP A 600 -23.09 4.19 0.74
N PRO A 601 -23.03 4.08 2.08
CA PRO A 601 -22.53 2.87 2.72
C PRO A 601 -23.46 1.67 2.39
N PRO A 602 -22.89 0.47 2.17
CA PRO A 602 -23.67 -0.76 2.02
C PRO A 602 -24.66 -0.98 3.17
N THR A 603 -25.88 -1.42 2.85
CA THR A 603 -26.85 -1.81 3.88
C THR A 603 -26.44 -3.14 4.52
N LEU A 604 -26.21 -3.13 5.84
CA LEU A 604 -25.90 -4.32 6.61
C LEU A 604 -27.16 -4.98 7.18
N ASN A 605 -27.11 -6.30 7.38
CA ASN A 605 -28.14 -7.04 8.11
C ASN A 605 -27.48 -7.91 9.21
N PRO A 606 -27.70 -7.63 10.51
CA PRO A 606 -28.50 -6.50 11.04
C PRO A 606 -27.90 -5.13 10.64
N PRO A 607 -28.71 -4.04 10.63
CA PRO A 607 -28.23 -2.69 10.34
C PRO A 607 -27.08 -2.26 11.25
N LEU A 608 -26.20 -1.40 10.74
CA LEU A 608 -25.06 -0.86 11.48
C LEU A 608 -25.56 0.00 12.65
N SER A 609 -25.17 -0.33 13.87
CA SER A 609 -25.45 0.47 15.06
C SER A 609 -24.32 1.49 15.32
N PRO A 610 -24.62 2.72 15.78
CA PRO A 610 -23.59 3.71 16.09
C PRO A 610 -22.59 3.28 17.18
N SER A 611 -22.99 2.37 18.07
CA SER A 611 -22.18 1.96 19.23
C SER A 611 -21.73 0.50 19.20
N GLU A 612 -21.96 -0.21 18.09
CA GLU A 612 -21.52 -1.61 18.02
C GLU A 612 -20.01 -1.75 17.85
N THR A 613 -19.50 -2.89 18.30
CA THR A 613 -18.09 -3.24 18.14
C THR A 613 -17.75 -3.49 16.68
N VAL A 614 -16.66 -2.86 16.23
CA VAL A 614 -16.12 -2.98 14.87
C VAL A 614 -14.78 -3.70 14.92
N ILE A 615 -14.54 -4.60 13.96
CA ILE A 615 -13.22 -5.19 13.75
C ILE A 615 -12.36 -4.21 12.95
N ALA A 616 -11.73 -3.24 13.63
CA ALA A 616 -10.83 -2.27 13.01
C ALA A 616 -9.47 -2.19 13.70
N ASP A 617 -9.44 -2.14 15.03
CA ASP A 617 -8.16 -2.04 15.76
C ASP A 617 -7.34 -3.33 15.60
N GLY A 618 -6.10 -3.18 15.17
CA GLY A 618 -5.21 -4.29 14.84
C GLY A 618 -5.59 -5.03 13.56
N ALA A 619 -6.53 -4.52 12.77
CA ALA A 619 -6.92 -5.12 11.50
C ALA A 619 -6.01 -4.64 10.38
N PHE A 620 -5.53 -5.59 9.57
CA PHE A 620 -4.68 -5.34 8.41
C PHE A 620 -5.23 -6.05 7.18
N LYS A 621 -4.90 -5.50 6.02
CA LYS A 621 -5.21 -6.11 4.74
C LYS A 621 -4.67 -7.54 4.66
N ALA A 622 -5.51 -8.49 4.28
CA ALA A 622 -5.05 -9.83 3.90
C ALA A 622 -4.13 -9.74 2.66
N PRO A 623 -2.86 -10.13 2.76
CA PRO A 623 -1.96 -10.13 1.61
C PRO A 623 -2.32 -11.28 0.66
N GLY A 624 -2.03 -11.11 -0.64
CA GLY A 624 -1.99 -12.24 -1.56
C GLY A 624 -0.86 -13.21 -1.18
N LEU A 625 -1.05 -14.51 -1.39
CA LEU A 625 -0.08 -15.55 -1.00
C LEU A 625 0.80 -16.06 -2.15
N ARG A 626 0.63 -15.52 -3.36
CA ARG A 626 1.46 -15.89 -4.51
C ARG A 626 2.89 -15.39 -4.30
N ASN A 627 3.87 -16.25 -4.59
CA ASN A 627 5.30 -16.04 -4.35
C ASN A 627 5.70 -15.86 -2.89
N VAL A 628 4.85 -16.23 -1.93
CA VAL A 628 5.14 -16.04 -0.50
C VAL A 628 6.44 -16.69 -0.05
N GLU A 629 6.89 -17.77 -0.70
CA GLU A 629 8.21 -18.38 -0.47
C GLU A 629 9.39 -17.40 -0.61
N LEU A 630 9.24 -16.38 -1.46
CA LEU A 630 10.31 -15.46 -1.83
C LEU A 630 10.31 -14.18 -0.99
N THR A 631 9.27 -13.90 -0.21
CA THR A 631 9.02 -12.58 0.38
C THR A 631 9.16 -12.56 1.91
N ALA A 632 10.03 -13.40 2.46
CA ALA A 632 10.42 -13.31 3.86
C ALA A 632 11.21 -12.00 4.12
N PRO A 633 11.12 -11.41 5.32
CA PRO A 633 10.35 -11.89 6.48
C PRO A 633 8.84 -11.57 6.36
N TYR A 634 8.02 -12.20 7.22
CA TYR A 634 6.56 -12.23 7.07
C TYR A 634 5.80 -11.33 8.04
N PHE A 635 4.55 -11.04 7.67
CA PHE A 635 3.62 -10.09 8.32
C PHE A 635 4.00 -8.62 8.16
N HIS A 636 3.08 -7.72 8.53
CA HIS A 636 3.26 -6.27 8.43
C HIS A 636 4.36 -5.72 9.35
N ASN A 637 4.79 -6.49 10.36
CA ASN A 637 5.95 -6.18 11.21
C ASN A 637 7.22 -6.94 10.81
N GLY A 638 7.15 -7.88 9.86
CA GLY A 638 8.30 -8.68 9.45
C GLY A 638 8.84 -9.56 10.58
N GLY A 639 7.99 -9.99 11.54
CA GLY A 639 8.40 -10.65 12.78
C GLY A 639 8.61 -12.16 12.71
N GLN A 640 8.47 -12.77 11.52
CA GLN A 640 8.71 -14.20 11.29
C GLN A 640 9.67 -14.38 10.11
N ALA A 641 10.68 -15.24 10.26
CA ALA A 641 11.67 -15.51 9.22
C ALA A 641 11.24 -16.64 8.25
N THR A 642 10.46 -17.62 8.72
CA THR A 642 10.12 -18.83 7.93
C THR A 642 8.62 -19.06 7.80
N LEU A 643 8.22 -19.80 6.75
CA LEU A 643 6.81 -20.20 6.57
C LEU A 643 6.35 -21.15 7.68
N GLU A 644 7.24 -21.96 8.23
CA GLU A 644 6.97 -22.84 9.38
C GLU A 644 6.54 -22.00 10.59
N GLN A 645 7.26 -20.91 10.89
CA GLN A 645 6.91 -20.00 11.97
C GLN A 645 5.55 -19.31 11.74
N VAL A 646 5.25 -18.93 10.48
CA VAL A 646 3.93 -18.40 10.09
C VAL A 646 2.82 -19.43 10.32
N VAL A 647 3.05 -20.69 9.93
CA VAL A 647 2.05 -21.76 10.14
C VAL A 647 1.88 -22.07 11.63
N ASP A 648 2.95 -22.04 12.42
CA ASP A 648 2.87 -22.16 13.88
C ASP A 648 2.01 -21.04 14.47
N PHE A 649 2.21 -19.79 14.04
CA PHE A 649 1.42 -18.62 14.43
C PHE A 649 -0.08 -18.83 14.20
N TYR A 650 -0.47 -19.21 12.99
CA TYR A 650 -1.88 -19.47 12.69
C TYR A 650 -2.41 -20.69 13.45
N SER A 651 -1.62 -21.74 13.61
CA SER A 651 -2.02 -22.96 14.32
C SER A 651 -2.36 -22.70 15.80
N ARG A 652 -1.66 -21.76 16.44
CA ARG A 652 -1.88 -21.37 17.84
C ARG A 652 -2.90 -20.24 18.04
N GLY A 653 -3.46 -19.68 16.98
CA GLY A 653 -4.48 -18.62 17.05
C GLY A 653 -3.91 -17.18 17.12
N GLY A 654 -2.67 -16.98 16.69
CA GLY A 654 -1.94 -15.71 16.77
C GLY A 654 -1.02 -15.60 18.00
N ASP A 655 -0.29 -14.49 18.13
CA ASP A 655 0.60 -14.24 19.28
C ASP A 655 -0.16 -13.55 20.42
N PHE A 656 -1.08 -12.65 20.07
CA PHE A 656 -1.91 -11.90 21.02
C PHE A 656 -3.40 -12.23 20.89
N GLY A 657 -3.70 -13.42 20.35
CA GLY A 657 -5.05 -13.91 20.08
C GLY A 657 -5.74 -13.17 18.93
N GLY A 658 -7.01 -13.49 18.69
CA GLY A 658 -7.79 -12.91 17.58
C GLY A 658 -8.18 -13.92 16.51
N LEU A 659 -7.58 -15.11 16.53
CA LEU A 659 -7.96 -16.25 15.70
C LEU A 659 -8.32 -17.48 16.54
N PRO A 660 -9.13 -18.40 16.02
CA PRO A 660 -9.36 -19.69 16.64
C PRO A 660 -8.07 -20.54 16.64
N VAL A 661 -7.85 -21.30 17.71
CA VAL A 661 -6.75 -22.28 17.79
C VAL A 661 -7.07 -23.48 16.90
N LEU A 662 -6.18 -23.78 15.95
CA LEU A 662 -6.42 -24.82 14.93
C LEU A 662 -5.84 -26.18 15.33
N ASN A 663 -4.81 -26.20 16.19
CA ASN A 663 -4.10 -27.41 16.62
C ASN A 663 -3.72 -28.31 15.42
N LEU A 664 -3.01 -27.74 14.45
CA LEU A 664 -2.49 -28.48 13.31
C LEU A 664 -1.42 -29.47 13.78
N LYS A 665 -1.47 -30.69 13.26
CA LYS A 665 -0.46 -31.72 13.49
C LYS A 665 0.83 -31.37 12.73
N PRO A 666 2.00 -31.86 13.16
CA PRO A 666 3.26 -31.60 12.46
C PRO A 666 3.21 -31.90 10.96
N GLU A 667 2.56 -33.00 10.56
CA GLU A 667 2.43 -33.38 9.15
C GLU A 667 1.54 -32.40 8.36
N GLU A 668 0.44 -31.94 8.97
CA GLU A 668 -0.47 -30.96 8.36
C GLU A 668 0.24 -29.61 8.16
N LYS A 669 1.11 -29.22 9.10
CA LYS A 669 1.92 -28.01 8.98
C LYS A 669 2.92 -28.11 7.82
N GLN A 670 3.63 -29.23 7.72
CA GLN A 670 4.57 -29.48 6.61
C GLN A 670 3.86 -29.49 5.25
N GLN A 671 2.69 -30.13 5.18
CA GLN A 671 1.84 -30.12 3.99
C GLN A 671 1.42 -28.69 3.61
N LEU A 672 0.98 -27.89 4.57
CA LEU A 672 0.59 -26.49 4.34
C LEU A 672 1.76 -25.65 3.83
N VAL A 673 2.95 -25.77 4.44
CA VAL A 673 4.17 -25.10 3.95
C VAL A 673 4.52 -25.55 2.54
N ALA A 674 4.42 -26.85 2.24
CA ALA A 674 4.67 -27.36 0.89
C ALA A 674 3.72 -26.72 -0.13
N PHE A 675 2.42 -26.61 0.20
CA PHE A 675 1.42 -25.94 -0.63
C PHE A 675 1.78 -24.48 -0.88
N LEU A 676 2.17 -23.72 0.15
CA LEU A 676 2.58 -22.32 0.01
C LEU A 676 3.77 -22.15 -0.94
N LYS A 677 4.73 -23.10 -0.94
CA LYS A 677 5.83 -23.14 -1.93
C LYS A 677 5.35 -23.45 -3.36
N GLY A 678 4.21 -24.14 -3.50
CA GLY A 678 3.53 -24.38 -4.78
C GLY A 678 2.85 -23.13 -5.37
N LEU A 679 2.85 -22.01 -4.63
CA LEU A 679 2.33 -20.72 -5.09
C LEU A 679 3.42 -19.82 -5.71
N THR A 680 4.63 -20.33 -5.94
CA THR A 680 5.74 -19.57 -6.52
C THR A 680 5.78 -19.72 -8.04
N ASP A 681 5.77 -18.59 -8.76
CA ASP A 681 5.93 -18.54 -10.21
C ASP A 681 7.42 -18.49 -10.56
N GLU A 682 7.87 -19.42 -11.40
CA GLU A 682 9.28 -19.52 -11.78
C GLU A 682 9.77 -18.31 -12.57
N ARG A 683 8.87 -17.54 -13.19
CA ARG A 683 9.22 -16.27 -13.84
C ARG A 683 9.61 -15.23 -12.80
N VAL A 684 8.94 -15.19 -11.65
CA VAL A 684 9.29 -14.28 -10.54
C VAL A 684 10.63 -14.67 -9.95
N ARG A 685 10.83 -15.96 -9.61
CA ARG A 685 12.09 -16.47 -9.03
C ARG A 685 13.30 -16.15 -9.91
N LYS A 686 13.13 -16.25 -11.23
CA LYS A 686 14.18 -16.01 -12.23
C LYS A 686 14.17 -14.60 -12.82
N GLN A 687 13.33 -13.69 -12.32
CA GLN A 687 13.21 -12.31 -12.83
C GLN A 687 12.96 -12.26 -14.35
N LYS A 688 12.21 -13.22 -14.89
CA LYS A 688 11.81 -13.27 -16.31
C LYS A 688 10.69 -12.28 -16.57
N ALA A 689 10.54 -11.85 -17.81
CA ALA A 689 9.44 -10.97 -18.19
C ALA A 689 8.07 -11.50 -17.70
N PRO A 690 7.22 -10.63 -17.15
CA PRO A 690 7.35 -9.16 -17.05
C PRO A 690 8.15 -8.65 -15.83
N PHE A 691 8.80 -9.54 -15.06
CA PHE A 691 9.54 -9.22 -13.82
C PHE A 691 11.03 -8.88 -14.06
N ASP A 692 11.45 -8.76 -15.31
CA ASP A 692 12.79 -8.28 -15.68
C ASP A 692 12.94 -6.80 -15.32
N HIS A 693 14.15 -6.32 -15.05
CA HIS A 693 14.33 -4.98 -14.49
C HIS A 693 15.70 -4.33 -14.78
N PRO A 694 15.78 -2.97 -14.70
CA PRO A 694 17.03 -2.23 -14.67
C PRO A 694 17.94 -2.63 -13.49
N GLN A 695 19.23 -2.31 -13.61
CA GLN A 695 20.19 -2.38 -12.50
C GLN A 695 19.74 -1.49 -11.34
N LEU A 696 20.10 -1.87 -10.12
CA LEU A 696 19.83 -1.09 -8.93
C LEU A 696 20.99 -1.19 -7.94
N PHE A 697 21.27 -0.12 -7.22
CA PHE A 697 22.18 -0.13 -6.08
C PHE A 697 21.39 0.22 -4.82
N VAL A 698 21.13 -0.76 -3.98
CA VAL A 698 20.32 -0.59 -2.76
C VAL A 698 21.20 -0.39 -1.54
N PRO A 699 20.90 0.54 -0.62
CA PRO A 699 21.59 0.61 0.66
C PRO A 699 21.49 -0.73 1.41
N ASN A 700 22.58 -1.17 2.02
CA ASN A 700 22.63 -2.41 2.78
C ASN A 700 23.35 -2.16 4.11
N GLY A 701 22.87 -1.14 4.82
CA GLY A 701 23.45 -0.64 6.05
C GLY A 701 24.74 0.14 5.82
N HIS A 702 25.56 0.17 6.85
CA HIS A 702 26.77 0.98 6.93
C HIS A 702 27.95 0.11 7.34
N PRO A 703 29.18 0.38 6.83
CA PRO A 703 30.37 -0.33 7.26
C PRO A 703 30.52 -0.28 8.79
N GLY A 704 30.68 -1.46 9.39
CA GLY A 704 30.66 -1.65 10.85
C GLY A 704 29.41 -2.40 11.34
N ASN A 705 28.97 -2.08 12.55
CA ASN A 705 27.89 -2.77 13.25
C ASN A 705 27.01 -1.78 14.02
N GLN A 706 26.22 -2.28 14.96
CA GLN A 706 25.31 -1.47 15.78
C GLN A 706 26.01 -0.63 16.87
N TYR A 707 27.31 -0.82 17.05
CA TYR A 707 28.14 -0.09 18.02
C TYR A 707 29.14 0.86 17.36
N SER A 708 29.44 0.69 16.07
CA SER A 708 30.33 1.59 15.34
C SER A 708 30.00 1.62 13.85
N VAL A 709 30.06 2.81 13.27
CA VAL A 709 29.86 3.04 11.83
C VAL A 709 30.96 3.94 11.28
N THR A 710 31.31 3.77 10.01
CA THR A 710 32.21 4.71 9.33
C THR A 710 31.48 6.00 8.97
N ILE A 711 31.96 7.14 9.45
CA ILE A 711 31.42 8.47 9.15
C ILE A 711 31.76 8.84 7.69
N ASP A 712 30.77 9.33 6.94
CA ASP A 712 31.00 9.95 5.63
C ASP A 712 31.72 11.31 5.83
N PRO A 713 32.96 11.48 5.35
CA PRO A 713 33.70 12.73 5.52
C PRO A 713 33.06 13.92 4.79
N LYS A 714 32.13 13.68 3.86
CA LYS A 714 31.46 14.72 3.07
C LYS A 714 30.31 15.39 3.82
N VAL A 715 29.83 14.80 4.91
CA VAL A 715 28.71 15.33 5.70
C VAL A 715 29.20 15.76 7.07
N LYS A 716 29.53 17.04 7.20
CA LYS A 716 29.75 17.73 8.48
C LYS A 716 28.99 19.03 8.48
N THR A 717 27.97 19.14 9.33
CA THR A 717 27.21 20.37 9.52
C THR A 717 27.76 21.18 10.69
N ASN A 718 27.43 22.47 10.73
CA ASN A 718 27.88 23.40 11.77
C ASN A 718 27.35 23.04 13.17
N ASP A 719 26.25 22.28 13.26
CA ASP A 719 25.69 21.78 14.52
C ASP A 719 26.31 20.44 14.97
N GLY A 720 27.34 19.95 14.27
CA GLY A 720 28.03 18.71 14.57
C GLY A 720 27.32 17.44 14.07
N THR A 721 26.21 17.55 13.32
CA THR A 721 25.56 16.38 12.72
C THR A 721 26.50 15.70 11.71
N THR A 722 26.66 14.39 11.88
CA THR A 722 27.39 13.51 10.96
C THR A 722 26.47 12.42 10.42
N GLN A 723 26.83 11.83 9.28
CA GLN A 723 26.13 10.69 8.69
C GLN A 723 27.11 9.56 8.43
N ALA A 724 26.63 8.33 8.49
CA ALA A 724 27.40 7.15 8.15
C ALA A 724 27.55 6.99 6.63
N THR A 725 28.65 6.39 6.19
CA THR A 725 28.85 5.98 4.80
C THR A 725 27.92 4.81 4.46
N ASP A 726 27.29 4.81 3.29
CA ASP A 726 26.49 3.69 2.82
C ASP A 726 27.36 2.52 2.34
N SER A 727 26.98 1.32 2.72
CA SER A 727 27.31 0.10 1.98
C SER A 727 26.23 -0.13 0.94
N LEU A 728 26.57 -0.17 -0.35
CA LEU A 728 25.60 -0.43 -1.42
C LEU A 728 25.69 -1.90 -1.90
N LEU A 729 24.54 -2.54 -2.05
CA LEU A 729 24.38 -3.83 -2.70
C LEU A 729 23.94 -3.62 -4.14
N GLU A 730 24.70 -4.14 -5.10
CA GLU A 730 24.32 -4.14 -6.51
C GLU A 730 23.35 -5.28 -6.81
N ILE A 731 22.22 -4.92 -7.43
CA ILE A 731 21.29 -5.83 -8.11
C ILE A 731 21.49 -5.63 -9.62
N PRO A 732 22.04 -6.62 -10.34
CA PRO A 732 22.32 -6.49 -11.77
C PRO A 732 21.05 -6.25 -12.61
N ALA A 733 21.20 -5.60 -13.76
CA ALA A 733 20.10 -5.54 -14.74
C ALA A 733 19.77 -6.94 -15.28
N VAL A 734 18.49 -7.24 -15.44
CA VAL A 734 17.98 -8.50 -15.98
C VAL A 734 17.13 -8.21 -17.21
N GLY A 735 17.39 -8.93 -18.31
CA GLY A 735 16.58 -8.86 -19.53
C GLY A 735 15.41 -9.83 -19.52
N ARG A 736 14.58 -9.82 -20.58
CA ARG A 736 13.33 -10.60 -20.65
C ARG A 736 13.45 -12.11 -20.36
N ASN A 737 14.63 -12.69 -20.62
CA ASN A 737 14.88 -14.12 -20.45
C ASN A 737 15.17 -14.53 -19.00
N GLY A 738 15.28 -13.55 -18.09
CA GLY A 738 15.58 -13.75 -16.68
C GLY A 738 17.07 -13.89 -16.39
N GLY A 739 17.38 -14.00 -15.11
CA GLY A 739 18.71 -14.18 -14.56
C GLY A 739 18.75 -15.25 -13.48
N ASN A 740 19.87 -15.30 -12.76
CA ASN A 740 19.99 -16.17 -11.59
C ASN A 740 19.03 -15.69 -10.49
N PRO A 741 18.38 -16.61 -9.74
CA PRO A 741 17.59 -16.23 -8.59
C PRO A 741 18.39 -15.38 -7.60
N LEU A 742 17.77 -14.32 -7.10
CA LEU A 742 18.35 -13.52 -6.03
C LEU A 742 18.34 -14.32 -4.71
N ARG A 743 19.35 -14.09 -3.87
CA ARG A 743 19.40 -14.69 -2.53
C ARG A 743 18.16 -14.27 -1.75
N ASN A 744 17.44 -15.24 -1.19
CA ASN A 744 16.32 -14.95 -0.31
C ASN A 744 16.81 -14.48 1.07
N PHE A 745 15.89 -13.98 1.88
CA PHE A 745 16.16 -13.50 3.23
C PHE A 745 16.89 -14.53 4.11
N LEU A 746 16.50 -15.81 4.04
CA LEU A 746 17.14 -16.88 4.84
C LEU A 746 18.59 -17.13 4.45
N ALA A 747 18.98 -16.89 3.19
CA ALA A 747 20.36 -17.00 2.74
C ALA A 747 21.23 -15.80 3.14
N THR A 748 20.67 -14.83 3.88
CA THR A 748 21.43 -13.73 4.47
C THR A 748 21.97 -14.04 5.86
N PHE A 749 21.52 -15.15 6.47
CA PHE A 749 21.96 -15.64 7.78
C PHE A 749 23.20 -16.52 7.72
#